data_AF-A0AAD0WBV7-F1
#
_entry.id   AF-A0AAD0WBV7-F1
#
_cell.length_a   1.000
_cell.length_b   1.000
_cell.length_c   1.000
_cell.angle_alpha   90.00
_cell.angle_beta   90.00
_cell.angle_gamma   90.00
#
_symmetry.space_group_name_H-M   'P 1'
#
loop_
_entity.id
_entity.type
_entity.pdbx_description
1 polymer ?
#
loop_
_entity_poly.entity_id
_entity_poly.type
_entity_poly.pdbx_seq_one_letter_code
_entity_poly.pdbx_strand_id
1 'polypeptide(L)'
;MRVVNLIVISSFMAACGMTDKVQKTGVDLVANSAAEAFRPAYHFTPPQNWMNDPNGMVYYKGEYHLFYQHNPNDTVWGPMYWGHAISKDMVNWEHQPIKLFPDEHGTIFSGSAVIDWQNTSGLGSKENPPMVAIFTYHNEEKAKAGDIDFQTQGIAYSLDKGRTWTKYEDNPVLKNPGIRDFRDPKVSWDLQTNSWIMVLAQDDHIGFYSSKDLKNWQQESTFGADWGSHAGVWECPDLIRVRIEGTDKYKYVLLVSINPGAPNGGSGTQYFVGDFDGKKFVLDKQYQSMLKSTPATFPEGLSFSDFEKGIESWNVTGDAFHVEQGEQSIVSSFNGTDESTGSMLSPAFDINKPFINFKIAGGKHHNRTAAQLIIDNKVVRTSTGNNSGNLLEKSWSVSEFEGKSAQIKIVDNEISHWGHIKVSDIIFSEHAANTKIEPSVWLDYGTDNYAGVTFADVKDDRHLFMGWMSNWQYANTVPTESWRGAMTIPRELKLLQTNEGLRVASVPVKELDTLLSGEQKQAILEGRKSYALHELFKIASGQFRAQFGANSKNQELIEIKLSSINQESVSILLNPKTGLVSLDRSKSGLSDFDQEFTRLQKAPVIANLENYQFDIWVDKGSIEVFINDGQTTLTSVVFPTEPYSQLSILSSQELTLNDVSVTNISVTK
;
A
#
# COMPACT_ATOMS: atom_id res chain seq x y z
N MET A 1 -49.08 51.72 53.17
CA MET A 1 -50.11 52.41 52.35
C MET A 1 -50.87 51.35 51.53
N ARG A 2 -51.94 51.72 50.80
CA ARG A 2 -52.84 50.84 50.01
C ARG A 2 -52.09 49.73 49.24
N VAL A 3 -52.51 48.45 49.22
CA VAL A 3 -53.80 47.86 48.74
C VAL A 3 -53.96 48.01 47.21
N VAL A 4 -54.17 46.98 46.38
CA VAL A 4 -54.03 45.50 46.49
C VAL A 4 -54.16 44.87 45.06
N ASN A 5 -54.20 43.53 44.93
CA ASN A 5 -54.54 42.67 43.75
C ASN A 5 -53.36 42.10 42.94
N LEU A 6 -53.37 40.83 42.48
CA LEU A 6 -54.02 39.59 42.99
C LEU A 6 -53.30 38.38 42.30
N ILE A 7 -52.83 37.32 42.99
CA ILE A 7 -53.44 35.95 43.16
C ILE A 7 -54.12 35.40 41.88
N VAL A 8 -54.03 34.13 41.44
CA VAL A 8 -53.70 32.79 42.02
C VAL A 8 -52.61 32.09 41.15
N ILE A 9 -52.26 30.79 41.18
CA ILE A 9 -52.80 29.53 41.77
C ILE A 9 -51.68 28.74 42.50
N SER A 10 -52.07 27.91 43.46
CA SER A 10 -51.31 26.84 44.14
C SER A 10 -51.02 25.64 43.21
N SER A 11 -50.04 24.73 43.41
CA SER A 11 -49.39 24.12 44.59
C SER A 11 -50.22 23.07 45.36
N PHE A 12 -49.99 21.77 45.07
CA PHE A 12 -50.39 20.65 45.95
C PHE A 12 -49.35 19.53 45.95
N MET A 13 -49.66 18.37 46.56
CA MET A 13 -48.78 17.80 47.58
C MET A 13 -48.83 16.26 47.69
N ALA A 14 -47.73 15.69 48.21
CA ALA A 14 -47.64 14.47 49.02
C ALA A 14 -48.00 13.08 48.44
N ALA A 15 -46.93 12.31 48.17
CA ALA A 15 -46.58 11.04 48.85
C ALA A 15 -47.25 9.67 48.52
N CYS A 16 -46.36 8.64 48.56
CA CYS A 16 -46.58 7.19 48.78
C CYS A 16 -47.31 6.35 47.70
N GLY A 17 -46.64 5.28 47.21
CA GLY A 17 -47.31 4.23 46.43
C GLY A 17 -46.44 3.17 45.74
N MET A 18 -45.95 2.18 46.50
CA MET A 18 -45.55 0.84 46.05
C MET A 18 -44.36 0.63 45.06
N THR A 19 -43.90 -0.62 45.07
CA THR A 19 -42.75 -1.17 44.35
C THR A 19 -43.06 -1.52 42.90
N ASP A 20 -42.06 -1.41 42.02
CA ASP A 20 -41.91 -2.41 40.95
C ASP A 20 -40.44 -2.70 40.64
N LYS A 21 -40.12 -3.96 40.32
CA LYS A 21 -38.76 -4.38 39.93
C LYS A 21 -38.61 -4.27 38.41
N VAL A 22 -38.29 -3.09 37.90
CA VAL A 22 -37.93 -2.94 36.49
C VAL A 22 -36.58 -3.61 36.22
N GLN A 23 -36.66 -4.81 35.65
CA GLN A 23 -35.54 -5.59 35.14
C GLN A 23 -34.88 -4.83 33.98
N LYS A 24 -33.62 -4.39 34.13
CA LYS A 24 -32.84 -3.81 33.03
C LYS A 24 -32.51 -4.89 32.00
N THR A 25 -33.38 -5.05 31.00
CA THR A 25 -33.08 -5.81 29.78
C THR A 25 -32.10 -5.01 28.92
N GLY A 26 -31.04 -5.65 28.43
CA GLY A 26 -29.99 -4.99 27.68
C GLY A 26 -30.44 -4.58 26.28
N VAL A 27 -30.31 -3.30 25.95
CA VAL A 27 -30.54 -2.74 24.60
C VAL A 27 -29.32 -1.93 24.12
N ASP A 28 -28.59 -1.27 25.03
CA ASP A 28 -27.43 -0.40 24.72
C ASP A 28 -26.16 -1.13 24.22
N LEU A 29 -26.18 -2.46 24.07
CA LEU A 29 -25.04 -3.24 23.57
C LEU A 29 -25.04 -3.47 22.05
N VAL A 30 -26.16 -3.22 21.35
CA VAL A 30 -26.31 -3.57 19.92
C VAL A 30 -25.85 -2.44 18.99
N ALA A 31 -26.02 -1.18 19.39
CA ALA A 31 -25.59 -0.04 18.58
C ALA A 31 -24.07 0.03 18.37
N ASN A 32 -23.29 -0.52 19.31
CA ASN A 32 -21.83 -0.41 19.33
C ASN A 32 -21.12 -1.51 18.51
N SER A 33 -21.81 -2.55 18.04
CA SER A 33 -21.17 -3.70 17.38
C SER A 33 -21.04 -3.57 15.86
N ALA A 34 -21.91 -2.79 15.20
CA ALA A 34 -21.83 -2.54 13.75
C ALA A 34 -20.78 -1.48 13.41
N ALA A 35 -20.77 -0.36 14.14
CA ALA A 35 -19.79 0.72 13.97
C ALA A 35 -18.34 0.26 14.19
N GLU A 36 -18.15 -0.78 15.01
CA GLU A 36 -16.85 -1.41 15.35
C GLU A 36 -16.56 -2.68 14.50
N ALA A 37 -17.35 -2.94 13.47
CA ALA A 37 -17.18 -4.11 12.61
C ALA A 37 -15.75 -4.20 12.04
N PHE A 38 -15.25 -5.43 11.94
CA PHE A 38 -13.92 -5.80 11.44
C PHE A 38 -12.72 -5.21 12.22
N ARG A 39 -12.92 -4.33 13.23
CA ARG A 39 -11.81 -3.61 13.89
C ARG A 39 -10.79 -4.58 14.51
N PRO A 40 -9.54 -4.57 14.04
CA PRO A 40 -8.46 -5.42 14.56
C PRO A 40 -8.35 -5.45 16.08
N ALA A 41 -8.09 -6.63 16.60
CA ALA A 41 -7.79 -6.87 18.00
C ALA A 41 -6.38 -6.39 18.34
N TYR A 42 -5.36 -6.70 17.54
CA TYR A 42 -3.95 -6.44 17.89
C TYR A 42 -3.18 -5.53 16.92
N HIS A 43 -3.78 -5.15 15.79
CA HIS A 43 -3.23 -4.12 14.91
C HIS A 43 -3.61 -2.71 15.39
N PHE A 44 -2.82 -1.70 15.05
CA PHE A 44 -3.15 -0.30 15.35
C PHE A 44 -4.22 0.24 14.39
N THR A 45 -5.20 0.97 14.92
CA THR A 45 -6.24 1.72 14.19
C THR A 45 -6.46 3.06 14.88
N PRO A 46 -6.87 4.14 14.20
CA PRO A 46 -7.29 5.36 14.88
C PRO A 46 -8.57 5.06 15.70
N PRO A 47 -8.84 5.77 16.81
CA PRO A 47 -10.06 5.55 17.59
C PRO A 47 -11.33 5.71 16.75
N GLN A 48 -11.33 6.69 15.85
CA GLN A 48 -12.39 6.98 14.88
C GLN A 48 -11.75 7.54 13.60
N ASN A 49 -12.54 7.65 12.54
CA ASN A 49 -12.21 8.36 11.29
C ASN A 49 -11.02 7.76 10.52
N TRP A 50 -10.56 8.43 9.47
CA TRP A 50 -9.56 7.89 8.52
C TRP A 50 -8.12 7.94 9.06
N MET A 51 -7.36 6.88 8.78
CA MET A 51 -5.90 6.83 8.88
C MET A 51 -5.28 6.26 7.60
N ASN A 52 -4.20 6.89 7.11
CA ASN A 52 -3.27 6.27 6.17
C ASN A 52 -1.86 6.10 6.75
N ASP A 53 -0.87 6.75 6.15
CA ASP A 53 0.55 6.42 6.28
C ASP A 53 1.06 6.53 7.73
N PRO A 54 1.93 5.60 8.18
CA PRO A 54 2.70 5.80 9.39
C PRO A 54 3.71 6.93 9.20
N ASN A 55 3.80 7.81 10.20
CA ASN A 55 4.68 8.97 10.18
C ASN A 55 5.45 9.09 11.50
N GLY A 56 6.48 9.93 11.49
CA GLY A 56 7.12 10.38 12.73
C GLY A 56 7.68 9.25 13.62
N MET A 57 7.88 8.04 13.08
CA MET A 57 8.19 6.85 13.85
C MET A 57 9.56 7.01 14.51
N VAL A 58 9.59 7.15 15.83
CA VAL A 58 10.82 7.37 16.61
C VAL A 58 10.73 6.73 17.99
N TYR A 59 11.83 6.16 18.47
CA TYR A 59 11.95 5.65 19.84
C TYR A 59 12.66 6.68 20.74
N TYR A 60 11.99 7.18 21.78
CA TYR A 60 12.55 8.19 22.67
C TYR A 60 12.25 7.94 24.14
N LYS A 61 13.30 8.02 24.98
CA LYS A 61 13.21 7.99 26.46
C LYS A 61 12.26 6.90 27.02
N GLY A 62 12.23 5.72 26.40
CA GLY A 62 11.45 4.54 26.81
C GLY A 62 10.15 4.29 26.03
N GLU A 63 9.81 5.13 25.05
CA GLU A 63 8.53 5.14 24.34
C GLU A 63 8.75 5.03 22.82
N TYR A 64 8.06 4.11 22.16
CA TYR A 64 7.88 4.11 20.70
C TYR A 64 6.76 5.10 20.36
N HIS A 65 7.05 6.07 19.50
CA HIS A 65 6.06 7.01 19.00
C HIS A 65 5.62 6.61 17.59
N LEU A 66 4.31 6.49 17.38
CA LEU A 66 3.69 6.31 16.07
C LEU A 66 2.83 7.54 15.80
N PHE A 67 3.25 8.37 14.84
CA PHE A 67 2.37 9.37 14.24
C PHE A 67 1.75 8.76 12.98
N TYR A 68 0.70 9.37 12.44
CA TYR A 68 0.04 8.87 11.25
C TYR A 68 -0.80 9.94 10.56
N GLN A 69 -0.90 9.85 9.24
CA GLN A 69 -1.81 10.67 8.44
C GLN A 69 -3.25 10.41 8.87
N HIS A 70 -3.98 11.45 9.24
CA HIS A 70 -5.29 11.35 9.88
C HIS A 70 -6.26 12.42 9.35
N ASN A 71 -7.47 12.01 8.99
CA ASN A 71 -8.63 12.91 8.97
C ASN A 71 -9.37 12.75 10.30
N PRO A 72 -9.46 13.76 11.17
CA PRO A 72 -10.17 13.66 12.43
C PRO A 72 -11.68 13.89 12.31
N ASN A 73 -12.22 14.13 11.11
CA ASN A 73 -13.62 14.52 10.89
C ASN A 73 -14.44 13.52 10.04
N ASP A 74 -13.81 12.61 9.29
CA ASP A 74 -14.50 11.70 8.37
C ASP A 74 -13.70 10.39 8.15
N THR A 75 -14.37 9.33 7.69
CA THR A 75 -13.75 8.06 7.26
C THR A 75 -13.34 8.03 5.79
N VAL A 76 -13.32 9.19 5.10
CA VAL A 76 -12.65 9.37 3.81
C VAL A 76 -11.43 10.28 3.92
N TRP A 77 -10.51 10.16 2.97
CA TRP A 77 -9.33 11.00 2.88
C TRP A 77 -9.69 12.48 2.64
N GLY A 78 -9.03 13.38 3.37
CA GLY A 78 -9.24 14.83 3.34
C GLY A 78 -8.91 15.48 4.68
N PRO A 79 -8.90 16.82 4.76
CA PRO A 79 -7.69 17.58 5.10
C PRO A 79 -6.82 16.93 6.18
N MET A 80 -5.54 16.69 5.86
CA MET A 80 -4.67 15.85 6.68
C MET A 80 -4.02 16.53 7.90
N TYR A 81 -3.95 15.76 8.99
CA TYR A 81 -3.34 16.06 10.28
C TYR A 81 -2.40 14.90 10.66
N TRP A 82 -1.46 15.12 11.59
CA TRP A 82 -0.76 14.01 12.26
C TRP A 82 -1.48 13.60 13.55
N GLY A 83 -2.13 12.44 13.51
CA GLY A 83 -2.50 11.68 14.70
C GLY A 83 -1.26 11.16 15.44
N HIS A 84 -1.43 10.67 16.67
CA HIS A 84 -0.32 10.18 17.48
C HIS A 84 -0.76 9.11 18.49
N ALA A 85 0.07 8.08 18.67
CA ALA A 85 0.01 7.12 19.75
C ALA A 85 1.42 6.79 20.26
N ILE A 86 1.50 6.32 21.50
CA ILE A 86 2.75 5.85 22.11
C ILE A 86 2.62 4.42 22.61
N SER A 87 3.73 3.68 22.61
CA SER A 87 3.80 2.32 23.15
C SER A 87 5.16 2.06 23.83
N LYS A 88 5.26 0.97 24.59
CA LYS A 88 6.52 0.47 25.18
C LYS A 88 7.01 -0.82 24.51
N ASP A 89 6.16 -1.45 23.71
CA ASP A 89 6.32 -2.79 23.13
C ASP A 89 5.85 -2.86 21.65
N MET A 90 5.35 -1.75 21.08
CA MET A 90 4.70 -1.68 19.76
C MET A 90 3.38 -2.47 19.64
N VAL A 91 2.85 -3.00 20.75
CA VAL A 91 1.64 -3.82 20.81
C VAL A 91 0.54 -3.08 21.56
N ASN A 92 0.86 -2.59 22.77
CA ASN A 92 -0.06 -1.86 23.64
C ASN A 92 0.09 -0.36 23.35
N TRP A 93 -0.88 0.22 22.63
CA TRP A 93 -0.85 1.61 22.16
C TRP A 93 -1.75 2.53 22.99
N GLU A 94 -1.16 3.58 23.56
CA GLU A 94 -1.87 4.68 24.25
C GLU A 94 -2.09 5.83 23.25
N HIS A 95 -3.33 6.00 22.79
CA HIS A 95 -3.70 7.11 21.90
C HIS A 95 -3.45 8.47 22.56
N GLN A 96 -2.86 9.39 21.81
CA GLN A 96 -2.60 10.76 22.23
C GLN A 96 -3.48 11.73 21.42
N PRO A 97 -3.74 12.96 21.92
CA PRO A 97 -4.32 14.01 21.10
C PRO A 97 -3.47 14.30 19.86
N ILE A 98 -4.12 14.68 18.76
CA ILE A 98 -3.54 15.13 17.48
C ILE A 98 -2.40 16.13 17.72
N LYS A 99 -1.32 16.05 16.94
CA LYS A 99 -0.07 16.78 17.20
C LYS A 99 0.27 17.85 16.18
N LEU A 100 0.11 17.56 14.88
CA LEU A 100 0.27 18.57 13.82
C LEU A 100 -1.08 18.78 13.12
N PHE A 101 -1.46 20.06 13.01
CA PHE A 101 -2.69 20.56 12.41
C PHE A 101 -2.35 21.36 11.15
N PRO A 102 -3.23 21.46 10.14
CA PRO A 102 -3.08 22.40 9.02
C PRO A 102 -2.86 23.85 9.49
N ASP A 103 -2.22 24.67 8.66
CA ASP A 103 -2.00 26.10 8.87
C ASP A 103 -2.02 26.88 7.53
N GLU A 104 -1.55 28.13 7.52
CA GLU A 104 -1.46 28.98 6.32
C GLU A 104 -0.61 28.42 5.17
N HIS A 105 0.29 27.46 5.41
CA HIS A 105 1.05 26.80 4.35
C HIS A 105 0.26 25.65 3.69
N GLY A 106 -0.64 25.00 4.42
CA GLY A 106 -1.51 23.94 3.91
C GLY A 106 -1.82 22.82 4.90
N THR A 107 -2.23 21.66 4.37
CA THR A 107 -2.45 20.44 5.15
C THR A 107 -1.12 19.72 5.43
N ILE A 108 -1.11 18.85 6.44
CA ILE A 108 0.10 18.14 6.88
C ILE A 108 0.13 16.76 6.23
N PHE A 109 1.08 16.56 5.33
CA PHE A 109 1.36 15.31 4.63
C PHE A 109 2.47 14.52 5.34
N SER A 110 2.78 13.34 4.81
CA SER A 110 3.66 12.35 5.44
C SER A 110 5.09 12.82 5.66
N GLY A 111 5.81 12.09 6.51
CA GLY A 111 7.17 12.43 6.93
C GLY A 111 7.65 11.68 8.17
N SER A 112 8.74 12.16 8.75
CA SER A 112 9.52 11.46 9.79
C SER A 112 9.79 12.31 11.03
N ALA A 113 10.37 11.68 12.05
CA ALA A 113 10.87 12.38 13.23
C ALA A 113 12.20 11.78 13.69
N VAL A 114 13.04 12.62 14.29
CA VAL A 114 14.39 12.28 14.77
C VAL A 114 14.66 12.95 16.11
N ILE A 115 15.60 12.42 16.90
CA ILE A 115 16.11 13.11 18.09
C ILE A 115 17.42 13.84 17.76
N ASP A 116 17.40 15.18 17.85
CA ASP A 116 18.59 16.00 17.62
C ASP A 116 19.48 16.04 18.89
N TRP A 117 20.11 14.90 19.19
CA TRP A 117 20.95 14.69 20.38
C TRP A 117 22.08 15.70 20.58
N GLN A 118 22.51 16.38 19.51
CA GLN A 118 23.57 17.38 19.55
C GLN A 118 23.04 18.83 19.51
N ASN A 119 21.72 19.03 19.46
CA ASN A 119 21.05 20.33 19.30
C ASN A 119 21.60 21.13 18.10
N THR A 120 21.84 20.44 16.99
CA THR A 120 22.32 21.00 15.72
C THR A 120 21.34 22.03 15.14
N SER A 121 20.04 21.81 15.33
CA SER A 121 18.97 22.72 14.94
C SER A 121 18.89 23.99 15.80
N GLY A 122 19.43 23.94 17.03
CA GLY A 122 19.27 24.99 18.04
C GLY A 122 17.87 25.08 18.65
N LEU A 123 16.96 24.15 18.36
CA LEU A 123 15.57 24.17 18.80
C LEU A 123 15.36 23.66 20.24
N GLY A 124 16.42 23.23 20.92
CA GLY A 124 16.41 22.78 22.32
C GLY A 124 17.76 22.97 23.01
N SER A 125 18.28 21.90 23.63
CA SER A 125 19.55 21.88 24.37
C SER A 125 20.20 20.49 24.28
N LYS A 126 21.44 20.28 24.73
CA LYS A 126 22.01 18.91 24.77
C LYS A 126 21.49 18.10 25.96
N GLU A 127 21.10 18.80 27.00
CA GLU A 127 20.53 18.30 28.25
C GLU A 127 19.07 17.85 28.06
N ASN A 128 18.35 18.57 27.19
CA ASN A 128 17.04 18.17 26.69
C ASN A 128 16.99 18.38 25.15
N PRO A 129 17.41 17.37 24.36
CA PRO A 129 17.43 17.46 22.91
C PRO A 129 16.01 17.45 22.33
N PRO A 130 15.74 18.27 21.30
CA PRO A 130 14.44 18.31 20.68
C PRO A 130 14.19 17.03 19.89
N MET A 131 12.97 16.51 20.00
CA MET A 131 12.41 15.64 18.98
C MET A 131 11.95 16.56 17.85
N VAL A 132 12.48 16.38 16.64
CA VAL A 132 12.14 17.20 15.47
C VAL A 132 11.38 16.33 14.47
N ALA A 133 10.20 16.80 14.08
CA ALA A 133 9.40 16.23 13.00
C ALA A 133 9.69 17.01 11.71
N ILE A 134 9.83 16.29 10.61
CA ILE A 134 10.05 16.82 9.26
C ILE A 134 8.96 16.23 8.38
N PHE A 135 8.17 17.09 7.73
CA PHE A 135 6.92 16.71 7.09
C PHE A 135 6.66 17.56 5.84
N THR A 136 5.84 17.05 4.92
CA THR A 136 5.39 17.82 3.77
C THR A 136 4.18 18.71 4.14
N TYR A 137 4.22 19.98 3.75
CA TYR A 137 3.04 20.83 3.61
C TYR A 137 2.46 20.65 2.21
N HIS A 138 1.14 20.42 2.11
CA HIS A 138 0.43 20.37 0.83
C HIS A 138 -0.58 21.52 0.73
N ASN A 139 -0.37 22.42 -0.24
CA ASN A 139 -1.24 23.56 -0.48
C ASN A 139 -2.37 23.21 -1.47
N GLU A 140 -3.54 22.91 -0.92
CA GLU A 140 -4.76 22.54 -1.63
C GLU A 140 -5.24 23.58 -2.66
N GLU A 141 -5.01 24.88 -2.43
CA GLU A 141 -5.47 25.94 -3.34
C GLU A 141 -4.57 26.01 -4.59
N LYS A 142 -3.25 25.97 -4.39
CA LYS A 142 -2.27 25.85 -5.48
C LYS A 142 -2.45 24.58 -6.30
N ALA A 143 -2.64 23.44 -5.63
CA ALA A 143 -2.87 22.16 -6.29
C ALA A 143 -4.10 22.19 -7.23
N LYS A 144 -5.18 22.87 -6.80
CA LYS A 144 -6.41 23.07 -7.60
C LYS A 144 -6.27 24.14 -8.69
N ALA A 145 -5.35 25.09 -8.53
CA ALA A 145 -5.00 26.05 -9.57
C ALA A 145 -4.14 25.44 -10.69
N GLY A 146 -3.61 24.22 -10.51
CA GLY A 146 -2.73 23.56 -11.47
C GLY A 146 -1.25 23.94 -11.35
N ASP A 147 -0.85 24.58 -10.25
CA ASP A 147 0.56 24.80 -9.91
C ASP A 147 1.33 23.46 -9.79
N ILE A 148 2.66 23.53 -9.78
CA ILE A 148 3.55 22.36 -9.57
C ILE A 148 4.48 22.53 -8.35
N ASP A 149 4.38 23.62 -7.60
CA ASP A 149 5.24 23.91 -6.43
C ASP A 149 4.50 23.78 -5.08
N PHE A 150 3.31 23.16 -5.10
CA PHE A 150 2.36 23.13 -3.98
C PHE A 150 2.72 22.19 -2.82
N GLN A 151 3.74 21.34 -2.97
CA GLN A 151 4.30 20.52 -1.88
C GLN A 151 5.67 21.06 -1.45
N THR A 152 5.86 21.34 -0.15
CA THR A 152 7.12 21.88 0.41
C THR A 152 7.42 21.22 1.76
N GLN A 153 8.67 21.21 2.23
CA GLN A 153 9.01 20.52 3.50
C GLN A 153 9.12 21.50 4.67
N GLY A 154 8.33 21.28 5.71
CA GLY A 154 8.36 22.02 6.97
C GLY A 154 8.95 21.20 8.12
N ILE A 155 9.27 21.87 9.22
CA ILE A 155 9.62 21.21 10.48
C ILE A 155 8.78 21.72 11.65
N ALA A 156 8.66 20.86 12.66
CA ALA A 156 8.18 21.18 13.99
C ALA A 156 9.08 20.50 15.02
N TYR A 157 9.11 20.99 16.25
CA TYR A 157 9.92 20.42 17.33
C TYR A 157 9.13 20.26 18.63
N SER A 158 9.60 19.35 19.48
CA SER A 158 9.05 19.06 20.80
C SER A 158 10.15 18.90 21.84
N LEU A 159 9.95 19.54 23.00
CA LEU A 159 10.85 19.51 24.15
C LEU A 159 10.32 18.66 25.31
N ASP A 160 9.15 18.03 25.18
CA ASP A 160 8.45 17.32 26.26
C ASP A 160 8.17 15.84 25.97
N LYS A 161 8.93 15.26 25.03
CA LYS A 161 8.71 13.92 24.41
C LYS A 161 7.45 13.86 23.51
N GLY A 162 7.33 14.76 22.55
CA GLY A 162 6.26 14.71 21.53
C GLY A 162 4.85 14.91 22.07
N ARG A 163 4.70 15.46 23.29
CA ARG A 163 3.39 15.68 23.92
C ARG A 163 2.79 17.02 23.49
N THR A 164 3.62 18.06 23.37
CA THR A 164 3.35 19.32 22.66
C THR A 164 4.37 19.56 21.56
N TRP A 165 4.01 20.36 20.56
CA TRP A 165 4.79 20.64 19.36
C TRP A 165 4.72 22.11 18.99
N THR A 166 5.85 22.65 18.51
CA THR A 166 5.97 24.01 17.99
C THR A 166 6.48 23.93 16.57
N LYS A 167 5.73 24.50 15.61
CA LYS A 167 6.20 24.64 14.22
C LYS A 167 7.30 25.69 14.13
N TYR A 168 8.23 25.51 13.20
CA TYR A 168 9.33 26.47 13.01
C TYR A 168 8.86 27.71 12.23
N GLU A 169 9.25 28.89 12.70
CA GLU A 169 8.69 30.18 12.24
C GLU A 169 9.10 30.53 10.79
N ASP A 170 10.29 30.09 10.31
CA ASP A 170 10.72 30.30 8.92
C ASP A 170 10.34 29.13 7.98
N ASN A 171 9.26 28.38 8.27
CA ASN A 171 8.78 27.32 7.39
C ASN A 171 8.34 27.86 6.01
N PRO A 172 8.42 27.05 4.92
CA PRO A 172 9.04 25.74 4.83
C PRO A 172 10.57 25.81 4.71
N VAL A 173 11.27 24.88 5.39
CA VAL A 173 12.74 24.78 5.38
C VAL A 173 13.32 24.29 4.06
N LEU A 174 12.55 23.51 3.28
CA LEU A 174 12.92 23.12 1.91
C LEU A 174 11.76 23.48 0.97
N LYS A 175 12.00 24.52 0.17
CA LYS A 175 11.10 24.98 -0.89
C LYS A 175 11.12 24.01 -2.07
N ASN A 176 10.01 23.94 -2.78
CA ASN A 176 9.87 23.14 -3.99
C ASN A 176 10.70 23.78 -5.13
N PRO A 177 11.50 22.98 -5.89
CA PRO A 177 12.29 23.48 -7.01
C PRO A 177 11.54 23.50 -8.36
N GLY A 178 10.26 23.11 -8.40
CA GLY A 178 9.45 22.90 -9.61
C GLY A 178 9.16 21.43 -9.91
N ILE A 179 8.97 20.59 -8.88
CA ILE A 179 8.67 19.15 -8.96
C ILE A 179 7.28 18.94 -8.37
N ARG A 180 6.38 18.29 -9.11
CA ARG A 180 4.95 18.24 -8.77
C ARG A 180 4.68 17.44 -7.50
N ASP A 181 5.19 16.21 -7.47
CA ASP A 181 5.04 15.27 -6.38
C ASP A 181 6.37 15.26 -5.58
N PHE A 182 6.50 16.18 -4.63
CA PHE A 182 7.73 16.51 -3.90
C PHE A 182 7.50 16.34 -2.39
N ARG A 183 7.58 15.11 -1.87
CA ARG A 183 7.04 14.77 -0.55
C ARG A 183 7.75 13.65 0.23
N ASP A 184 7.24 13.43 1.43
CA ASP A 184 7.54 12.32 2.35
C ASP A 184 8.99 12.28 2.85
N PRO A 185 9.48 13.36 3.49
CA PRO A 185 10.86 13.45 3.96
C PRO A 185 11.16 12.46 5.10
N LYS A 186 11.91 11.40 4.80
CA LYS A 186 12.54 10.53 5.82
C LYS A 186 13.96 10.99 6.11
N VAL A 187 14.18 11.42 7.35
CA VAL A 187 15.46 11.96 7.83
C VAL A 187 16.17 10.96 8.75
N SER A 188 17.50 10.93 8.67
CA SER A 188 18.38 10.19 9.59
C SER A 188 19.69 10.97 9.84
N TRP A 189 20.44 10.64 10.89
CA TRP A 189 21.78 11.18 11.12
C TRP A 189 22.85 10.21 10.58
N ASP A 190 23.66 10.66 9.63
CA ASP A 190 24.83 9.93 9.16
C ASP A 190 26.09 10.29 9.95
N LEU A 191 26.64 9.28 10.63
CA LEU A 191 27.87 9.37 11.42
C LEU A 191 29.14 9.52 10.57
N GLN A 192 29.11 9.18 9.28
CA GLN A 192 30.30 9.25 8.41
C GLN A 192 30.57 10.69 7.98
N THR A 193 29.56 11.38 7.43
CA THR A 193 29.62 12.78 7.01
C THR A 193 29.34 13.76 8.16
N ASN A 194 28.82 13.27 9.29
CA ASN A 194 28.31 14.08 10.42
C ASN A 194 27.26 15.08 9.95
N SER A 195 26.24 14.57 9.26
CA SER A 195 25.15 15.33 8.65
C SER A 195 23.80 14.67 8.91
N TRP A 196 22.74 15.46 8.90
CA TRP A 196 21.41 14.92 8.60
C TRP A 196 21.34 14.57 7.12
N ILE A 197 20.78 13.40 6.81
CA ILE A 197 20.47 12.94 5.46
C ILE A 197 18.96 12.82 5.36
N MET A 198 18.37 13.45 4.35
CA MET A 198 16.97 13.27 3.97
C MET A 198 16.92 12.48 2.65
N VAL A 199 16.04 11.47 2.61
CA VAL A 199 15.48 10.96 1.35
C VAL A 199 14.07 11.54 1.19
N LEU A 200 13.75 11.94 -0.04
CA LEU A 200 12.52 12.64 -0.40
C LEU A 200 12.01 12.10 -1.74
N ALA A 201 10.71 11.86 -1.88
CA ALA A 201 10.10 11.48 -3.15
C ALA A 201 9.99 12.69 -4.10
N GLN A 202 10.24 12.44 -5.38
CA GLN A 202 10.35 13.42 -6.47
C GLN A 202 9.77 12.82 -7.75
N ASP A 203 8.45 12.93 -7.93
CA ASP A 203 7.66 12.32 -9.02
C ASP A 203 7.85 10.79 -9.14
N ASP A 204 8.89 10.35 -9.83
CA ASP A 204 9.23 8.95 -10.15
C ASP A 204 10.61 8.51 -9.60
N HIS A 205 11.25 9.34 -8.79
CA HIS A 205 12.58 9.08 -8.22
C HIS A 205 12.73 9.64 -6.79
N ILE A 206 13.84 9.31 -6.14
CA ILE A 206 14.22 9.78 -4.80
C ILE A 206 15.36 10.79 -4.90
N GLY A 207 15.18 11.95 -4.26
CA GLY A 207 16.23 12.94 -4.02
C GLY A 207 16.94 12.72 -2.69
N PHE A 208 18.26 12.83 -2.68
CA PHE A 208 19.09 12.81 -1.47
C PHE A 208 19.54 14.23 -1.13
N TYR A 209 19.31 14.64 0.12
CA TYR A 209 19.71 15.94 0.63
C TYR A 209 20.54 15.79 1.91
N SER A 210 21.51 16.68 2.10
CA SER A 210 22.28 16.79 3.34
C SER A 210 21.99 18.11 4.08
N SER A 211 22.07 18.09 5.40
CA SER A 211 21.96 19.29 6.26
C SER A 211 22.88 19.18 7.47
N LYS A 212 23.27 20.34 8.03
CA LYS A 212 24.00 20.44 9.30
C LYS A 212 23.14 20.90 10.48
N ASP A 213 21.88 21.28 10.25
CA ASP A 213 21.02 21.93 11.25
C ASP A 213 19.51 21.67 11.09
N LEU A 214 19.10 20.70 10.26
CA LEU A 214 17.71 20.36 9.88
C LEU A 214 16.92 21.47 9.16
N LYS A 215 17.52 22.64 8.91
CA LYS A 215 16.84 23.81 8.31
C LYS A 215 17.43 24.18 6.95
N ASN A 216 18.76 24.14 6.83
CA ASN A 216 19.48 24.43 5.60
C ASN A 216 19.80 23.11 4.90
N TRP A 217 19.14 22.84 3.76
CA TRP A 217 19.26 21.59 3.01
C TRP A 217 19.96 21.80 1.66
N GLN A 218 20.97 20.98 1.37
CA GLN A 218 21.66 20.91 0.09
C GLN A 218 21.25 19.62 -0.64
N GLN A 219 20.85 19.69 -1.90
CA GLN A 219 20.68 18.50 -2.74
C GLN A 219 22.04 17.91 -3.12
N GLU A 220 22.17 16.59 -3.04
CA GLU A 220 23.42 15.86 -3.26
C GLU A 220 23.37 14.95 -4.50
N SER A 221 22.26 14.22 -4.68
CA SER A 221 22.02 13.37 -5.86
C SER A 221 20.55 12.94 -5.97
N THR A 222 20.23 12.17 -7.01
CA THR A 222 18.96 11.45 -7.17
C THR A 222 19.21 9.96 -7.49
N PHE A 223 18.21 9.11 -7.23
CA PHE A 223 18.13 7.71 -7.63
C PHE A 223 16.68 7.33 -7.95
N GLY A 224 16.43 6.64 -9.06
CA GLY A 224 15.10 6.20 -9.51
C GLY A 224 15.22 5.80 -10.98
N ALA A 225 14.50 6.51 -11.86
CA ALA A 225 14.58 6.66 -13.33
C ALA A 225 14.99 5.46 -14.23
N ASP A 226 16.06 4.74 -13.89
CA ASP A 226 16.56 3.54 -14.57
C ASP A 226 16.18 2.21 -13.87
N TRP A 227 15.70 2.26 -12.60
CA TRP A 227 15.64 1.08 -11.72
C TRP A 227 14.35 0.95 -10.91
N GLY A 228 13.76 -0.25 -10.88
CA GLY A 228 12.48 -0.50 -10.22
C GLY A 228 11.28 -0.07 -11.06
N SER A 229 10.09 -0.19 -10.50
CA SER A 229 8.83 0.10 -11.18
C SER A 229 8.52 1.59 -11.14
N HIS A 230 8.14 2.16 -12.29
CA HIS A 230 7.65 3.54 -12.47
C HIS A 230 6.19 3.51 -12.97
N ALA A 231 5.44 2.48 -12.59
CA ALA A 231 4.04 2.27 -12.98
C ALA A 231 3.03 3.21 -12.27
N GLY A 232 3.52 4.09 -11.39
CA GLY A 232 2.80 5.12 -10.66
C GLY A 232 3.79 5.97 -9.85
N VAL A 233 3.27 6.90 -9.05
CA VAL A 233 4.06 7.88 -8.29
C VAL A 233 4.87 7.19 -7.19
N TRP A 234 6.11 7.63 -6.97
CA TRP A 234 6.97 7.17 -5.88
C TRP A 234 6.66 7.98 -4.61
N GLU A 235 6.50 7.30 -3.47
CA GLU A 235 6.05 7.88 -2.20
C GLU A 235 6.76 7.20 -1.01
N CYS A 236 6.73 7.81 0.17
CA CYS A 236 7.22 7.27 1.45
C CYS A 236 8.58 6.52 1.40
N PRO A 237 9.69 7.18 0.99
CA PRO A 237 11.01 6.55 0.97
C PRO A 237 11.59 6.34 2.38
N ASP A 238 12.44 5.32 2.54
CA ASP A 238 13.23 5.12 3.76
C ASP A 238 14.61 4.54 3.45
N LEU A 239 15.66 5.04 4.11
CA LEU A 239 17.05 4.63 3.88
C LEU A 239 17.68 4.08 5.17
N ILE A 240 17.80 2.75 5.25
CA ILE A 240 18.30 2.05 6.44
C ILE A 240 19.61 1.31 6.15
N ARG A 241 20.54 1.30 7.12
CA ARG A 241 21.86 0.67 7.00
C ARG A 241 21.89 -0.70 7.69
N VAL A 242 21.42 -1.72 6.98
CA VAL A 242 21.18 -3.08 7.50
C VAL A 242 22.45 -3.95 7.48
N ARG A 243 22.64 -4.76 8.52
CA ARG A 243 23.68 -5.81 8.56
C ARG A 243 23.25 -7.01 7.71
N ILE A 244 24.17 -7.57 6.92
CA ILE A 244 23.93 -8.84 6.20
C ILE A 244 24.05 -9.97 7.22
N GLU A 245 22.95 -10.67 7.48
CA GLU A 245 22.85 -11.72 8.50
C GLU A 245 23.94 -12.79 8.34
N GLY A 246 24.49 -13.23 9.48
CA GLY A 246 25.63 -14.15 9.53
C GLY A 246 26.99 -13.53 9.16
N THR A 247 27.08 -12.21 8.93
CA THR A 247 28.34 -11.52 8.58
C THR A 247 28.50 -10.18 9.31
N ASP A 248 29.71 -9.62 9.29
CA ASP A 248 29.98 -8.26 9.81
C ASP A 248 29.85 -7.16 8.74
N LYS A 249 29.30 -7.49 7.57
CA LYS A 249 29.09 -6.55 6.47
C LYS A 249 27.74 -5.86 6.59
N TYR A 250 27.68 -4.64 6.08
CA TYR A 250 26.46 -3.83 6.01
C TYR A 250 26.22 -3.39 4.57
N LYS A 251 24.96 -3.14 4.24
CA LYS A 251 24.49 -2.47 3.02
C LYS A 251 23.44 -1.45 3.39
N TYR A 252 23.15 -0.53 2.49
CA TYR A 252 21.99 0.33 2.58
C TYR A 252 20.82 -0.34 1.84
N VAL A 253 19.65 -0.29 2.45
CA VAL A 253 18.37 -0.63 1.83
C VAL A 253 17.57 0.66 1.71
N LEU A 254 17.17 0.99 0.50
CA LEU A 254 16.22 2.06 0.19
C LEU A 254 14.85 1.42 -0.03
N LEU A 255 13.90 1.64 0.87
CA LEU A 255 12.49 1.35 0.67
C LEU A 255 11.86 2.48 -0.14
N VAL A 256 10.92 2.16 -1.03
CA VAL A 256 10.08 3.13 -1.74
C VAL A 256 8.68 2.55 -1.92
N SER A 257 7.65 3.27 -1.49
CA SER A 257 6.26 2.93 -1.80
C SER A 257 5.86 3.49 -3.18
N ILE A 258 4.90 2.85 -3.84
CA ILE A 258 4.44 3.24 -5.18
C ILE A 258 2.92 3.10 -5.32
N ASN A 259 2.29 4.08 -5.98
CA ASN A 259 0.85 4.10 -6.21
C ASN A 259 0.46 4.71 -7.58
N PRO A 260 -0.29 3.99 -8.44
CA PRO A 260 -0.47 2.53 -8.46
C PRO A 260 0.83 1.82 -8.90
N GLY A 261 0.82 0.49 -9.02
CA GLY A 261 1.93 -0.26 -9.62
C GLY A 261 2.37 -1.49 -8.85
N ALA A 262 1.76 -1.77 -7.69
CA ALA A 262 1.99 -2.97 -6.88
C ALA A 262 1.76 -4.26 -7.67
N PRO A 263 2.43 -5.37 -7.31
CA PRO A 263 2.48 -6.59 -8.13
C PRO A 263 1.09 -7.25 -8.32
N ASN A 264 0.16 -7.00 -7.38
CA ASN A 264 -1.21 -7.51 -7.42
C ASN A 264 -2.29 -6.43 -7.62
N GLY A 265 -1.89 -5.18 -7.90
CA GLY A 265 -2.78 -4.05 -8.18
C GLY A 265 -2.79 -2.99 -7.09
N GLY A 266 -3.09 -1.74 -7.49
CA GLY A 266 -3.09 -0.59 -6.61
C GLY A 266 -1.71 -0.29 -6.02
N SER A 267 -1.66 0.04 -4.73
CA SER A 267 -0.50 0.56 -4.02
C SER A 267 0.32 -0.50 -3.27
N GLY A 268 1.65 -0.34 -3.19
CA GLY A 268 2.56 -1.31 -2.55
C GLY A 268 3.96 -0.76 -2.28
N THR A 269 4.90 -1.59 -1.81
CA THR A 269 6.26 -1.15 -1.43
C THR A 269 7.37 -1.99 -2.07
N GLN A 270 8.20 -1.35 -2.90
CA GLN A 270 9.42 -1.92 -3.49
C GLN A 270 10.66 -1.56 -2.65
N TYR A 271 11.79 -2.24 -2.89
CA TYR A 271 13.05 -1.87 -2.26
C TYR A 271 14.27 -2.04 -3.17
N PHE A 272 15.36 -1.40 -2.75
CA PHE A 272 16.65 -1.42 -3.43
C PHE A 272 17.78 -1.71 -2.45
N VAL A 273 18.73 -2.59 -2.80
CA VAL A 273 19.90 -2.90 -1.97
C VAL A 273 21.17 -2.37 -2.62
N GLY A 274 21.98 -1.64 -1.86
CA GLY A 274 23.13 -0.92 -2.40
C GLY A 274 24.10 -0.37 -1.35
N ASP A 275 24.99 0.50 -1.81
CA ASP A 275 25.92 1.27 -0.99
C ASP A 275 25.50 2.76 -1.03
N PHE A 276 25.72 3.49 0.07
CA PHE A 276 25.51 4.94 0.16
C PHE A 276 26.76 5.58 0.77
N ASP A 277 27.25 6.66 0.16
CA ASP A 277 28.49 7.35 0.55
C ASP A 277 28.26 8.65 1.36
N GLY A 278 27.01 8.90 1.78
CA GLY A 278 26.59 10.16 2.39
C GLY A 278 26.04 11.18 1.38
N LYS A 279 26.13 10.91 0.07
CA LYS A 279 25.63 11.78 -1.01
C LYS A 279 24.84 11.04 -2.08
N LYS A 280 25.28 9.85 -2.49
CA LYS A 280 24.72 9.06 -3.58
C LYS A 280 24.54 7.59 -3.23
N PHE A 281 23.38 7.05 -3.60
CA PHE A 281 23.05 5.63 -3.52
C PHE A 281 23.42 4.92 -4.84
N VAL A 282 24.01 3.73 -4.73
CA VAL A 282 24.40 2.88 -5.88
C VAL A 282 24.03 1.44 -5.58
N LEU A 283 23.29 0.79 -6.49
CA LEU A 283 22.89 -0.60 -6.34
C LEU A 283 24.07 -1.56 -6.19
N ASP A 284 23.86 -2.61 -5.38
CA ASP A 284 24.80 -3.73 -5.34
C ASP A 284 24.84 -4.43 -6.71
N LYS A 285 26.03 -4.85 -7.16
CA LYS A 285 26.24 -5.37 -8.52
C LYS A 285 25.47 -6.67 -8.81
N GLN A 286 25.25 -7.53 -7.80
CA GLN A 286 24.42 -8.72 -7.98
C GLN A 286 22.94 -8.32 -8.01
N TYR A 287 22.53 -7.40 -7.13
CA TYR A 287 21.16 -6.92 -7.05
C TYR A 287 20.72 -6.19 -8.34
N GLN A 288 21.55 -5.27 -8.82
CA GLN A 288 21.39 -4.56 -10.09
C GLN A 288 21.19 -5.49 -11.28
N SER A 289 21.83 -6.67 -11.28
CA SER A 289 21.73 -7.62 -12.40
C SER A 289 20.32 -8.16 -12.62
N MET A 290 19.49 -8.20 -11.58
CA MET A 290 18.09 -8.66 -11.63
C MET A 290 17.10 -7.53 -11.94
N LEU A 291 17.43 -6.30 -11.53
CA LEU A 291 16.60 -5.11 -11.80
C LEU A 291 16.76 -4.54 -13.22
N LYS A 292 17.57 -5.18 -14.08
CA LYS A 292 17.72 -4.76 -15.47
C LYS A 292 16.39 -4.87 -16.21
N SER A 293 15.87 -3.74 -16.68
CA SER A 293 14.66 -3.70 -17.48
C SER A 293 14.79 -4.54 -18.75
N THR A 294 13.77 -5.34 -19.07
CA THR A 294 13.60 -5.87 -20.43
C THR A 294 13.05 -4.73 -21.29
N PRO A 295 13.73 -4.30 -22.36
CA PRO A 295 13.22 -3.25 -23.22
C PRO A 295 11.87 -3.61 -23.84
N ALA A 296 11.05 -2.61 -24.13
CA ALA A 296 9.89 -2.80 -24.98
C ALA A 296 10.32 -3.28 -26.37
N THR A 297 9.46 -4.07 -27.02
CA THR A 297 9.65 -4.47 -28.42
C THR A 297 8.36 -4.22 -29.19
N PHE A 298 8.35 -3.21 -30.05
CA PHE A 298 7.26 -2.98 -30.98
C PHE A 298 7.57 -3.66 -32.33
N PRO A 299 6.64 -4.46 -32.91
CA PRO A 299 6.92 -5.29 -34.07
C PRO A 299 6.73 -4.52 -35.37
N GLU A 300 7.56 -4.81 -36.37
CA GLU A 300 7.28 -4.42 -37.76
C GLU A 300 6.03 -5.16 -38.28
N GLY A 301 5.30 -4.53 -39.19
CA GLY A 301 4.07 -5.09 -39.77
C GLY A 301 3.37 -4.13 -40.71
N LEU A 302 2.09 -4.41 -40.99
CA LEU A 302 1.22 -3.54 -41.77
C LEU A 302 0.69 -2.40 -40.89
N SER A 303 1.12 -1.16 -41.13
CA SER A 303 0.47 0.02 -40.53
C SER A 303 -0.99 0.11 -41.00
N PHE A 304 -1.90 0.14 -40.04
CA PHE A 304 -3.33 0.42 -40.24
C PHE A 304 -3.65 1.88 -39.90
N SER A 305 -3.04 2.43 -38.85
CA SER A 305 -3.11 3.87 -38.53
C SER A 305 -1.96 4.32 -37.64
N ASP A 306 -1.13 5.18 -38.22
CA ASP A 306 -0.11 6.02 -37.59
C ASP A 306 -0.63 7.42 -37.21
N PHE A 307 -1.84 7.77 -37.67
CA PHE A 307 -2.52 9.06 -37.50
C PHE A 307 -1.83 10.27 -38.15
N GLU A 308 -0.76 10.09 -38.95
CA GLU A 308 -0.11 11.19 -39.69
C GLU A 308 -1.08 11.95 -40.61
N LYS A 309 -2.07 11.22 -41.15
CA LYS A 309 -3.10 11.72 -42.07
C LYS A 309 -4.39 12.13 -41.35
N GLY A 310 -4.32 12.35 -40.03
CA GLY A 310 -5.48 12.69 -39.21
C GLY A 310 -6.45 11.51 -39.01
N ILE A 311 -7.68 11.85 -38.64
CA ILE A 311 -8.76 10.90 -38.31
C ILE A 311 -9.94 10.96 -39.29
N GLU A 312 -9.75 11.56 -40.47
CA GLU A 312 -10.78 11.81 -41.49
C GLU A 312 -11.47 10.53 -42.01
N SER A 313 -10.78 9.39 -41.94
CA SER A 313 -11.29 8.06 -42.32
C SER A 313 -12.08 7.36 -41.21
N TRP A 314 -12.05 7.88 -39.99
CA TRP A 314 -12.75 7.31 -38.83
C TRP A 314 -14.12 7.98 -38.65
N ASN A 315 -15.11 7.22 -38.23
CA ASN A 315 -16.41 7.77 -37.84
C ASN A 315 -16.31 8.30 -36.41
N VAL A 316 -16.11 9.61 -36.27
CA VAL A 316 -15.94 10.33 -35.00
C VAL A 316 -17.28 10.82 -34.45
N THR A 317 -17.46 10.71 -33.15
CA THR A 317 -18.64 11.12 -32.38
C THR A 317 -18.20 11.80 -31.08
N GLY A 318 -18.96 12.78 -30.59
CA GLY A 318 -18.51 13.67 -29.51
C GLY A 318 -17.52 14.73 -30.02
N ASP A 319 -16.79 15.37 -29.11
CA ASP A 319 -15.90 16.50 -29.41
C ASP A 319 -14.44 16.32 -28.94
N ALA A 320 -14.15 15.29 -28.14
CA ALA A 320 -12.83 15.09 -27.54
C ALA A 320 -11.69 14.78 -28.53
N PHE A 321 -11.96 13.92 -29.52
CA PHE A 321 -10.91 13.29 -30.32
C PHE A 321 -10.28 14.20 -31.37
N HIS A 322 -8.97 14.42 -31.24
CA HIS A 322 -8.13 15.19 -32.14
C HIS A 322 -6.75 14.51 -32.29
N VAL A 323 -5.87 15.03 -33.16
CA VAL A 323 -4.51 14.51 -33.35
C VAL A 323 -3.48 15.50 -32.83
N GLU A 324 -2.70 15.06 -31.84
CA GLU A 324 -1.48 15.70 -31.37
C GLU A 324 -0.34 15.41 -32.37
N GLN A 325 0.42 16.44 -32.72
CA GLN A 325 1.51 16.38 -33.71
C GLN A 325 2.86 16.60 -33.04
N GLY A 326 3.84 15.74 -33.34
CA GLY A 326 5.18 15.75 -32.75
C GLY A 326 6.15 14.89 -33.55
N GLU A 327 7.13 14.26 -32.89
CA GLU A 327 7.98 13.22 -33.53
C GLU A 327 7.18 11.97 -33.96
N GLN A 328 6.00 11.80 -33.37
CA GLN A 328 5.01 10.79 -33.69
C GLN A 328 3.62 11.45 -33.64
N SER A 329 2.74 11.15 -34.59
CA SER A 329 1.33 11.56 -34.50
C SER A 329 0.57 10.66 -33.52
N ILE A 330 -0.24 11.27 -32.66
CA ILE A 330 -0.98 10.58 -31.59
C ILE A 330 -2.43 11.05 -31.64
N VAL A 331 -3.39 10.13 -31.69
CA VAL A 331 -4.79 10.51 -31.47
C VAL A 331 -5.08 10.59 -29.97
N SER A 332 -5.73 11.67 -29.55
CA SER A 332 -5.91 12.05 -28.15
C SER A 332 -7.34 12.55 -27.92
N SER A 333 -7.92 12.22 -26.77
CA SER A 333 -9.13 12.89 -26.26
C SER A 333 -8.83 14.02 -25.27
N PHE A 334 -7.59 14.13 -24.78
CA PHE A 334 -7.22 15.12 -23.75
C PHE A 334 -6.97 16.50 -24.35
N ASN A 335 -7.92 17.42 -24.22
CA ASN A 335 -7.82 18.79 -24.73
C ASN A 335 -7.50 19.82 -23.62
N GLY A 336 -6.65 19.42 -22.65
CA GLY A 336 -6.33 20.21 -21.46
C GLY A 336 -7.29 20.02 -20.27
N THR A 337 -8.44 19.38 -20.48
CA THR A 337 -9.33 18.88 -19.43
C THR A 337 -9.82 17.47 -19.77
N ASP A 338 -10.33 16.77 -18.76
CA ASP A 338 -11.01 15.47 -18.87
C ASP A 338 -12.55 15.64 -19.10
N GLU A 339 -13.04 16.83 -19.48
CA GLU A 339 -14.50 17.11 -19.55
C GLU A 339 -15.16 16.68 -20.88
N SER A 340 -14.38 16.62 -21.97
CA SER A 340 -14.86 16.26 -23.31
C SER A 340 -14.96 14.74 -23.47
N THR A 341 -16.02 14.27 -24.13
CA THR A 341 -16.26 12.82 -24.34
C THR A 341 -16.57 12.51 -25.80
N GLY A 342 -16.47 11.24 -26.19
CA GLY A 342 -16.73 10.81 -27.55
C GLY A 342 -16.31 9.40 -27.90
N SER A 343 -16.33 9.07 -29.19
CA SER A 343 -15.66 7.89 -29.72
C SER A 343 -15.38 7.98 -31.20
N MET A 344 -14.31 7.33 -31.64
CA MET A 344 -13.95 7.15 -33.04
C MET A 344 -13.97 5.67 -33.40
N LEU A 345 -14.61 5.33 -34.51
CA LEU A 345 -14.72 3.97 -35.02
C LEU A 345 -14.01 3.86 -36.39
N SER A 346 -13.12 2.89 -36.53
CA SER A 346 -12.31 2.72 -37.74
C SER A 346 -13.15 2.28 -38.94
N PRO A 347 -12.62 2.42 -40.17
CA PRO A 347 -13.05 1.57 -41.29
C PRO A 347 -13.01 0.08 -40.90
N ALA A 348 -13.87 -0.72 -41.54
CA ALA A 348 -13.80 -2.17 -41.39
C ALA A 348 -12.58 -2.75 -42.11
N PHE A 349 -11.98 -3.78 -41.53
CA PHE A 349 -10.81 -4.50 -42.07
C PHE A 349 -10.92 -5.98 -41.77
N ASP A 350 -10.27 -6.82 -42.58
CA ASP A 350 -10.25 -8.27 -42.37
C ASP A 350 -9.00 -8.69 -41.58
N ILE A 351 -9.19 -9.55 -40.58
CA ILE A 351 -8.12 -10.06 -39.73
C ILE A 351 -7.28 -11.06 -40.52
N ASN A 352 -6.09 -10.62 -40.94
CA ASN A 352 -5.15 -11.36 -41.79
C ASN A 352 -3.75 -11.50 -41.16
N LYS A 353 -3.64 -11.24 -39.85
CA LYS A 353 -2.44 -11.36 -39.01
C LYS A 353 -2.82 -11.87 -37.62
N PRO A 354 -1.95 -12.63 -36.93
CA PRO A 354 -2.24 -13.16 -35.60
C PRO A 354 -2.29 -12.10 -34.50
N PHE A 355 -1.64 -10.93 -34.68
CA PHE A 355 -1.61 -9.86 -33.70
C PHE A 355 -2.02 -8.49 -34.27
N ILE A 356 -2.80 -7.76 -33.47
CA ILE A 356 -3.01 -6.31 -33.62
C ILE A 356 -2.25 -5.63 -32.48
N ASN A 357 -1.32 -4.75 -32.83
CA ASN A 357 -0.47 -4.03 -31.89
C ASN A 357 -0.75 -2.53 -31.98
N PHE A 358 -0.58 -1.82 -30.87
CA PHE A 358 -0.76 -0.37 -30.77
C PHE A 358 -0.06 0.16 -29.52
N LYS A 359 0.21 1.46 -29.49
CA LYS A 359 0.60 2.19 -28.28
C LYS A 359 -0.62 2.84 -27.64
N ILE A 360 -0.69 2.88 -26.31
CA ILE A 360 -1.81 3.49 -25.56
C ILE A 360 -1.34 4.21 -24.29
N ALA A 361 -1.94 5.36 -23.99
CA ALA A 361 -1.77 6.12 -22.75
C ALA A 361 -3.12 6.65 -22.24
N GLY A 362 -3.12 7.34 -21.11
CA GLY A 362 -4.30 7.89 -20.43
C GLY A 362 -4.91 6.92 -19.42
N GLY A 363 -6.21 7.01 -19.24
CA GLY A 363 -6.97 6.38 -18.17
C GLY A 363 -7.11 4.86 -18.23
N LYS A 364 -7.19 4.26 -17.03
CA LYS A 364 -7.47 2.84 -16.77
C LYS A 364 -8.98 2.55 -16.63
N HIS A 365 -9.88 3.43 -17.10
CA HIS A 365 -11.33 3.30 -16.90
C HIS A 365 -11.92 2.27 -17.88
N HIS A 366 -12.05 1.02 -17.44
CA HIS A 366 -12.46 -0.09 -18.29
C HIS A 366 -13.80 0.16 -19.01
N ASN A 367 -13.80 0.00 -20.34
CA ASN A 367 -14.90 0.33 -21.26
C ASN A 367 -15.38 1.80 -21.27
N ARG A 368 -14.71 2.72 -20.56
CA ARG A 368 -14.96 4.16 -20.60
C ARG A 368 -13.84 4.91 -21.33
N THR A 369 -12.58 4.78 -20.91
CA THR A 369 -11.37 5.29 -21.58
C THR A 369 -10.59 4.13 -22.22
N ALA A 370 -11.00 3.69 -23.41
CA ALA A 370 -10.55 2.39 -23.93
C ALA A 370 -10.36 2.33 -25.46
N ALA A 371 -9.39 1.51 -25.89
CA ALA A 371 -9.36 0.91 -27.21
C ALA A 371 -10.09 -0.44 -27.16
N GLN A 372 -10.95 -0.71 -28.14
CA GLN A 372 -11.80 -1.90 -28.23
C GLN A 372 -11.74 -2.52 -29.62
N LEU A 373 -11.63 -3.85 -29.71
CA LEU A 373 -11.81 -4.59 -30.96
C LEU A 373 -13.26 -5.05 -31.06
N ILE A 374 -13.93 -4.72 -32.17
CA ILE A 374 -15.33 -5.06 -32.42
C ILE A 374 -15.41 -6.07 -33.57
N ILE A 375 -16.09 -7.19 -33.34
CA ILE A 375 -16.38 -8.25 -34.31
C ILE A 375 -17.84 -8.69 -34.10
N ASP A 376 -18.60 -8.91 -35.19
CA ASP A 376 -20.03 -9.30 -35.12
C ASP A 376 -20.88 -8.39 -34.19
N ASN A 377 -20.60 -7.07 -34.21
CA ASN A 377 -21.16 -6.05 -33.32
C ASN A 377 -20.92 -6.27 -31.80
N LYS A 378 -19.90 -7.04 -31.43
CA LYS A 378 -19.50 -7.30 -30.03
C LYS A 378 -18.06 -6.87 -29.79
N VAL A 379 -17.80 -6.28 -28.62
CA VAL A 379 -16.44 -6.05 -28.14
C VAL A 379 -15.83 -7.39 -27.76
N VAL A 380 -14.72 -7.78 -28.41
CA VAL A 380 -14.00 -9.05 -28.20
C VAL A 380 -12.61 -8.87 -27.58
N ARG A 381 -12.12 -7.62 -27.54
CA ARG A 381 -10.92 -7.17 -26.81
C ARG A 381 -11.14 -5.76 -26.29
N THR A 382 -10.56 -5.46 -25.14
CA THR A 382 -10.50 -4.11 -24.56
C THR A 382 -9.09 -3.88 -24.01
N SER A 383 -8.53 -2.69 -24.24
CA SER A 383 -7.34 -2.19 -23.56
C SER A 383 -7.57 -0.75 -23.11
N THR A 384 -6.93 -0.38 -22.01
CA THR A 384 -6.96 0.95 -21.42
C THR A 384 -5.52 1.45 -21.27
N GLY A 385 -5.35 2.74 -20.94
CA GLY A 385 -4.10 3.22 -20.39
C GLY A 385 -3.88 2.71 -18.95
N ASN A 386 -2.88 3.28 -18.27
CA ASN A 386 -2.48 2.93 -16.91
C ASN A 386 -2.52 4.11 -15.93
N ASN A 387 -3.29 5.15 -16.22
CA ASN A 387 -3.26 6.44 -15.53
C ASN A 387 -1.88 7.12 -15.65
N SER A 388 -1.41 7.26 -16.89
CA SER A 388 -0.14 7.91 -17.24
C SER A 388 -0.21 8.56 -18.63
N GLY A 389 0.57 9.62 -18.85
CA GLY A 389 0.77 10.22 -20.18
C GLY A 389 1.71 9.41 -21.09
N ASN A 390 2.43 8.43 -20.53
CA ASN A 390 3.39 7.61 -21.27
C ASN A 390 2.72 6.56 -22.15
N LEU A 391 3.06 6.53 -23.43
CA LEU A 391 2.60 5.50 -24.37
C LEU A 391 3.19 4.13 -24.02
N LEU A 392 2.32 3.16 -23.70
CA LEU A 392 2.66 1.77 -23.47
C LEU A 392 2.33 0.91 -24.69
N GLU A 393 3.23 0.01 -25.06
CA GLU A 393 2.98 -1.01 -26.07
C GLU A 393 1.89 -1.99 -25.60
N LYS A 394 0.94 -2.31 -26.48
CA LYS A 394 -0.06 -3.36 -26.29
C LYS A 394 -0.16 -4.24 -27.52
N SER A 395 -0.61 -5.47 -27.29
CA SER A 395 -0.94 -6.43 -28.31
C SER A 395 -2.25 -7.13 -27.98
N TRP A 396 -3.08 -7.36 -28.98
CA TRP A 396 -4.17 -8.32 -28.95
C TRP A 396 -3.79 -9.51 -29.84
N SER A 397 -3.70 -10.70 -29.24
CA SER A 397 -3.86 -11.95 -29.99
C SER A 397 -5.26 -11.95 -30.62
N VAL A 398 -5.34 -12.22 -31.91
CA VAL A 398 -6.58 -12.27 -32.70
C VAL A 398 -6.63 -13.46 -33.65
N SER A 399 -5.69 -14.42 -33.55
CA SER A 399 -5.59 -15.60 -34.41
C SER A 399 -6.87 -16.44 -34.45
N GLU A 400 -7.69 -16.45 -33.39
CA GLU A 400 -8.97 -17.15 -33.39
C GLU A 400 -10.07 -16.48 -34.23
N PHE A 401 -9.78 -15.30 -34.79
CA PHE A 401 -10.68 -14.50 -35.61
C PHE A 401 -10.16 -14.32 -37.05
N GLU A 402 -9.18 -15.12 -37.49
CA GLU A 402 -8.64 -15.08 -38.85
C GLU A 402 -9.76 -15.16 -39.90
N GLY A 403 -9.70 -14.26 -40.91
CA GLY A 403 -10.70 -14.16 -41.97
C GLY A 403 -12.03 -13.50 -41.57
N LYS A 404 -12.20 -13.05 -40.32
CA LYS A 404 -13.33 -12.18 -39.94
C LYS A 404 -13.06 -10.72 -40.24
N SER A 405 -14.12 -10.00 -40.58
CA SER A 405 -14.12 -8.54 -40.62
C SER A 405 -14.30 -7.95 -39.22
N ALA A 406 -13.57 -6.88 -38.93
CA ALA A 406 -13.47 -6.24 -37.63
C ALA A 406 -13.37 -4.72 -37.74
N GLN A 407 -13.60 -4.03 -36.62
CA GLN A 407 -13.36 -2.58 -36.47
C GLN A 407 -12.67 -2.31 -35.13
N ILE A 408 -11.86 -1.27 -35.08
CA ILE A 408 -11.30 -0.73 -33.83
C ILE A 408 -12.13 0.47 -33.42
N LYS A 409 -12.58 0.49 -32.17
CA LYS A 409 -13.19 1.66 -31.55
C LYS A 409 -12.25 2.21 -30.49
N ILE A 410 -11.96 3.50 -30.54
CA ILE A 410 -11.35 4.22 -29.42
C ILE A 410 -12.48 5.06 -28.80
N VAL A 411 -12.65 4.95 -27.49
CA VAL A 411 -13.81 5.50 -26.77
C VAL A 411 -13.37 6.24 -25.52
N ASP A 412 -14.07 7.35 -25.28
CA ASP A 412 -13.98 8.14 -24.06
C ASP A 412 -15.38 8.52 -23.55
N ASN A 413 -15.72 8.09 -22.34
CA ASN A 413 -16.96 8.45 -21.64
C ASN A 413 -16.69 8.63 -20.14
N GLU A 414 -15.54 9.20 -19.79
CA GLU A 414 -15.17 9.49 -18.41
C GLU A 414 -14.99 11.00 -18.23
N ILE A 415 -15.33 11.51 -17.04
CA ILE A 415 -15.16 12.94 -16.68
C ILE A 415 -14.53 13.14 -15.29
N SER A 416 -14.11 12.05 -14.65
CA SER A 416 -13.23 12.08 -13.47
C SER A 416 -11.76 12.00 -13.88
N HIS A 417 -10.85 12.20 -12.92
CA HIS A 417 -9.41 12.30 -13.16
C HIS A 417 -8.82 11.09 -13.92
N TRP A 418 -8.02 11.35 -14.96
CA TRP A 418 -7.65 10.41 -16.03
C TRP A 418 -8.80 10.04 -16.98
N GLY A 419 -9.77 10.93 -17.14
CA GLY A 419 -10.85 10.87 -18.13
C GLY A 419 -10.36 11.24 -19.52
N HIS A 420 -9.34 10.54 -19.99
CA HIS A 420 -8.81 10.66 -21.34
C HIS A 420 -8.10 9.39 -21.82
N ILE A 421 -7.88 9.28 -23.13
CA ILE A 421 -7.12 8.21 -23.77
C ILE A 421 -6.26 8.78 -24.92
N LYS A 422 -5.05 8.24 -25.08
CA LYS A 422 -4.19 8.50 -26.25
C LYS A 422 -3.79 7.19 -26.92
N VAL A 423 -3.74 7.15 -28.25
CA VAL A 423 -3.40 5.95 -29.05
C VAL A 423 -2.52 6.30 -30.25
N SER A 424 -1.59 5.43 -30.61
CA SER A 424 -0.79 5.54 -31.84
C SER A 424 -0.28 4.16 -32.35
N ASP A 425 0.34 4.15 -33.53
CA ASP A 425 0.95 2.97 -34.20
C ASP A 425 0.08 1.70 -34.23
N ILE A 426 -1.12 1.76 -34.79
CA ILE A 426 -1.92 0.54 -35.00
C ILE A 426 -1.27 -0.29 -36.11
N ILE A 427 -0.61 -1.40 -35.75
CA ILE A 427 0.14 -2.29 -36.65
C ILE A 427 -0.36 -3.74 -36.56
N PHE A 428 -0.65 -4.36 -37.70
CA PHE A 428 -1.00 -5.78 -37.80
C PHE A 428 0.26 -6.61 -38.17
N SER A 429 0.62 -7.64 -37.40
CA SER A 429 1.88 -8.37 -37.59
C SER A 429 1.87 -9.83 -37.11
N GLU A 430 2.96 -10.55 -37.43
CA GLU A 430 3.19 -11.95 -37.01
C GLU A 430 3.63 -12.10 -35.54
N HIS A 431 3.91 -10.99 -34.85
CA HIS A 431 4.53 -11.00 -33.52
C HIS A 431 3.82 -10.02 -32.59
N ALA A 432 3.63 -10.42 -31.32
CA ALA A 432 3.08 -9.54 -30.30
C ALA A 432 4.10 -8.45 -29.92
N ALA A 433 3.61 -7.22 -29.73
CA ALA A 433 4.34 -6.19 -29.02
C ALA A 433 4.47 -6.54 -27.53
N ASN A 434 5.63 -6.28 -26.96
CA ASN A 434 5.91 -6.45 -25.53
C ASN A 434 6.18 -5.08 -24.90
N THR A 435 5.52 -4.81 -23.77
CA THR A 435 5.83 -3.65 -22.91
C THR A 435 7.26 -3.73 -22.38
N LYS A 436 7.87 -2.57 -22.08
CA LYS A 436 9.02 -2.50 -21.14
C LYS A 436 8.64 -3.26 -19.86
N ILE A 437 9.47 -4.21 -19.44
CA ILE A 437 9.33 -4.85 -18.13
C ILE A 437 10.37 -4.19 -17.22
N GLU A 438 9.89 -3.66 -16.10
CA GLU A 438 10.72 -3.10 -15.03
C GLU A 438 10.68 -4.08 -13.84
N PRO A 439 11.69 -4.94 -13.66
CA PRO A 439 11.73 -5.84 -12.53
C PRO A 439 11.82 -5.03 -11.24
N SER A 440 11.14 -5.51 -10.20
CA SER A 440 11.12 -4.91 -8.87
C SER A 440 11.07 -6.03 -7.85
N VAL A 441 11.79 -5.88 -6.74
CA VAL A 441 11.66 -6.76 -5.57
C VAL A 441 10.81 -6.03 -4.54
N TRP A 442 9.78 -6.70 -4.04
CA TRP A 442 8.77 -6.11 -3.19
C TRP A 442 9.00 -6.51 -1.73
N LEU A 443 8.76 -5.56 -0.82
CA LEU A 443 8.88 -5.80 0.63
C LEU A 443 7.73 -6.67 1.14
N ASP A 444 6.57 -6.54 0.49
CA ASP A 444 5.39 -7.38 0.67
C ASP A 444 4.71 -7.54 -0.70
N TYR A 445 4.20 -8.74 -0.99
CA TYR A 445 3.50 -9.04 -2.24
C TYR A 445 1.98 -9.05 -2.10
N GLY A 446 1.47 -8.93 -0.87
CA GLY A 446 0.04 -8.74 -0.62
C GLY A 446 -0.44 -7.39 -1.13
N THR A 447 -1.75 -7.20 -1.18
CA THR A 447 -2.33 -5.92 -1.60
C THR A 447 -2.26 -4.86 -0.52
N ASP A 448 -2.14 -5.22 0.76
CA ASP A 448 -2.43 -4.32 1.87
C ASP A 448 -1.19 -4.01 2.73
N ASN A 449 -0.09 -3.57 2.10
CA ASN A 449 1.11 -3.08 2.81
C ASN A 449 1.74 -1.91 2.04
N TYR A 450 1.46 -0.69 2.49
CA TYR A 450 1.82 0.56 1.84
C TYR A 450 2.47 1.58 2.79
N ALA A 451 3.11 2.63 2.25
CA ALA A 451 3.70 3.76 2.98
C ALA A 451 4.61 3.36 4.15
N GLY A 452 5.28 2.22 4.04
CA GLY A 452 5.92 1.57 5.18
C GLY A 452 7.29 2.15 5.50
N VAL A 453 7.47 2.61 6.74
CA VAL A 453 8.71 3.23 7.22
C VAL A 453 9.18 2.62 8.53
N THR A 454 10.44 2.88 8.87
CA THR A 454 11.10 2.40 10.09
C THR A 454 11.18 3.43 11.21
N PHE A 455 11.19 2.95 12.46
CA PHE A 455 11.47 3.76 13.64
C PHE A 455 12.90 4.30 13.63
N ALA A 456 13.06 5.61 13.82
CA ALA A 456 14.32 6.24 14.19
C ALA A 456 14.69 5.98 15.67
N ASP A 457 15.95 6.18 16.03
CA ASP A 457 16.48 6.13 17.41
C ASP A 457 16.28 4.80 18.19
N VAL A 458 15.98 3.70 17.49
CA VAL A 458 15.95 2.33 18.05
C VAL A 458 17.33 1.93 18.58
N LYS A 459 17.36 1.22 19.72
CA LYS A 459 18.58 1.02 20.53
C LYS A 459 19.22 -0.37 20.47
N ASP A 460 18.60 -1.34 19.81
CA ASP A 460 19.06 -2.73 19.75
C ASP A 460 19.42 -3.19 18.32
N ASP A 461 19.92 -2.27 17.49
CA ASP A 461 20.30 -2.42 16.08
C ASP A 461 19.20 -2.95 15.13
N ARG A 462 17.97 -3.15 15.61
CA ARG A 462 16.83 -3.59 14.80
C ARG A 462 16.27 -2.46 13.93
N HIS A 463 15.98 -2.78 12.68
CA HIS A 463 15.17 -1.94 11.80
C HIS A 463 13.70 -2.30 11.94
N LEU A 464 13.03 -1.63 12.89
CA LEU A 464 11.64 -1.89 13.23
C LEU A 464 10.71 -1.10 12.29
N PHE A 465 9.81 -1.79 11.60
CA PHE A 465 8.98 -1.32 10.49
C PHE A 465 7.49 -1.47 10.78
N MET A 466 6.67 -0.54 10.28
CA MET A 466 5.21 -0.67 10.18
C MET A 466 4.77 -0.07 8.84
N GLY A 467 3.76 -0.68 8.21
CA GLY A 467 3.11 -0.13 7.01
C GLY A 467 1.62 0.16 7.25
N TRP A 468 1.02 0.99 6.39
CA TRP A 468 -0.44 1.10 6.29
C TRP A 468 -1.00 -0.21 5.71
N MET A 469 -1.89 -0.86 6.47
CA MET A 469 -2.55 -2.10 6.09
C MET A 469 -3.86 -1.79 5.34
N SER A 470 -3.69 -1.33 4.10
CA SER A 470 -4.76 -1.01 3.16
C SER A 470 -4.18 -0.81 1.75
N ASN A 471 -5.03 -0.53 0.77
CA ASN A 471 -4.64 -0.22 -0.60
C ASN A 471 -5.47 0.93 -1.19
N TRP A 472 -4.81 1.92 -1.80
CA TRP A 472 -5.48 3.09 -2.41
C TRP A 472 -6.56 2.73 -3.46
N GLN A 473 -6.49 1.55 -4.08
CA GLN A 473 -7.51 1.04 -5.03
C GLN A 473 -8.92 0.98 -4.42
N TYR A 474 -9.05 0.64 -3.13
CA TYR A 474 -10.35 0.45 -2.46
C TYR A 474 -10.42 1.03 -1.04
N ALA A 475 -9.37 1.73 -0.57
CA ALA A 475 -9.32 2.28 0.78
C ALA A 475 -10.48 3.22 1.15
N ASN A 476 -11.17 3.84 0.17
CA ASN A 476 -12.35 4.67 0.42
C ASN A 476 -13.69 3.90 0.39
N THR A 477 -13.72 2.63 -0.02
CA THR A 477 -14.95 1.81 -0.19
C THR A 477 -15.02 0.58 0.69
N VAL A 478 -13.98 0.26 1.46
CA VAL A 478 -13.99 -0.84 2.46
C VAL A 478 -15.14 -0.68 3.48
N PRO A 479 -15.78 -1.78 3.93
CA PRO A 479 -17.01 -1.75 4.74
C PRO A 479 -16.74 -1.46 6.23
N THR A 480 -16.10 -0.33 6.51
CA THR A 480 -15.80 0.17 7.87
C THR A 480 -16.41 1.57 8.04
N GLU A 481 -17.22 1.76 9.09
CA GLU A 481 -18.10 2.93 9.23
C GLU A 481 -17.53 4.03 10.12
N SER A 482 -17.04 3.68 11.32
CA SER A 482 -16.61 4.66 12.34
C SER A 482 -15.11 4.94 12.36
N TRP A 483 -14.32 4.09 11.71
CA TRP A 483 -12.87 4.12 11.59
C TRP A 483 -12.49 3.65 10.19
N ARG A 484 -11.32 4.01 9.68
CA ARG A 484 -10.80 3.44 8.44
C ARG A 484 -9.29 3.40 8.40
N GLY A 485 -8.74 2.32 7.85
CA GLY A 485 -7.30 2.05 7.81
C GLY A 485 -6.77 1.46 9.13
N ALA A 486 -5.77 0.60 8.99
CA ALA A 486 -5.02 0.00 10.08
C ALA A 486 -3.51 0.08 9.77
N MET A 487 -2.64 -0.19 10.74
CA MET A 487 -1.24 -0.53 10.46
C MET A 487 -1.09 -2.04 10.37
N THR A 488 -0.04 -2.51 9.69
CA THR A 488 0.42 -3.91 9.83
C THR A 488 0.85 -4.18 11.27
N ILE A 489 1.05 -5.46 11.62
CA ILE A 489 1.86 -5.77 12.80
C ILE A 489 3.27 -5.15 12.64
N PRO A 490 3.92 -4.75 13.75
CA PRO A 490 5.32 -4.34 13.71
C PRO A 490 6.23 -5.49 13.26
N ARG A 491 7.18 -5.17 12.37
CA ARG A 491 8.13 -6.12 11.76
C ARG A 491 9.57 -5.72 11.99
N GLU A 492 10.48 -6.69 12.06
CA GLU A 492 11.92 -6.50 12.02
C GLU A 492 12.42 -6.75 10.58
N LEU A 493 13.08 -5.76 9.99
CA LEU A 493 13.68 -5.88 8.66
C LEU A 493 15.13 -6.36 8.75
N LYS A 494 15.42 -7.49 8.10
CA LYS A 494 16.72 -8.15 8.04
C LYS A 494 17.22 -8.24 6.61
N LEU A 495 18.54 -8.32 6.42
CA LEU A 495 19.14 -8.47 5.08
C LEU A 495 19.82 -9.83 4.95
N LEU A 496 19.25 -10.71 4.13
CA LEU A 496 19.72 -12.07 3.91
C LEU A 496 20.54 -12.16 2.61
N GLN A 497 21.57 -13.01 2.61
CA GLN A 497 22.26 -13.45 1.40
C GLN A 497 21.57 -14.71 0.86
N THR A 498 20.98 -14.61 -0.33
CA THR A 498 20.38 -15.75 -1.04
C THR A 498 21.18 -16.12 -2.28
N ASN A 499 20.82 -17.20 -2.97
CA ASN A 499 21.37 -17.56 -4.28
C ASN A 499 21.05 -16.49 -5.36
N GLU A 500 19.94 -15.78 -5.21
CA GLU A 500 19.53 -14.64 -6.04
C GLU A 500 20.11 -13.32 -5.53
N GLY A 501 21.18 -13.35 -4.73
CA GLY A 501 21.77 -12.18 -4.11
C GLY A 501 21.01 -11.73 -2.86
N LEU A 502 21.18 -10.46 -2.51
CA LEU A 502 20.63 -9.91 -1.27
C LEU A 502 19.10 -9.78 -1.34
N ARG A 503 18.42 -10.08 -0.23
CA ARG A 503 16.98 -9.94 -0.03
C ARG A 503 16.68 -9.35 1.34
N VAL A 504 15.74 -8.42 1.42
CA VAL A 504 15.13 -8.05 2.69
C VAL A 504 14.20 -9.20 3.12
N ALA A 505 14.30 -9.60 4.37
CA ALA A 505 13.32 -10.43 5.05
C ALA A 505 12.56 -9.58 6.06
N SER A 506 11.24 -9.73 6.11
CA SER A 506 10.33 -8.92 6.93
C SER A 506 9.63 -9.84 7.92
N VAL A 507 9.98 -9.76 9.20
CA VAL A 507 9.64 -10.79 10.22
C VAL A 507 8.81 -10.18 11.35
N PRO A 508 7.74 -10.82 11.86
CA PRO A 508 7.00 -10.34 13.03
C PRO A 508 7.93 -10.11 14.24
N VAL A 509 7.80 -8.97 14.94
CA VAL A 509 8.65 -8.69 16.11
C VAL A 509 8.31 -9.59 17.30
N LYS A 510 9.36 -10.02 18.03
CA LYS A 510 9.25 -10.82 19.28
C LYS A 510 8.31 -10.21 20.33
N GLU A 511 8.12 -8.90 20.35
CA GLU A 511 7.19 -8.23 21.26
C GLU A 511 5.73 -8.70 21.06
N LEU A 512 5.34 -9.18 19.87
CA LEU A 512 4.03 -9.76 19.61
C LEU A 512 3.79 -11.08 20.37
N ASP A 513 4.85 -11.77 20.82
CA ASP A 513 4.71 -13.01 21.60
C ASP A 513 4.00 -12.76 22.95
N THR A 514 3.90 -11.51 23.43
CA THR A 514 3.11 -11.18 24.64
C THR A 514 1.60 -11.35 24.46
N LEU A 515 1.12 -11.39 23.22
CA LEU A 515 -0.29 -11.63 22.86
C LEU A 515 -0.65 -13.13 22.85
N LEU A 516 0.35 -14.00 22.80
CA LEU A 516 0.19 -15.41 22.49
C LEU A 516 -0.17 -16.19 23.75
N SER A 517 -1.28 -16.92 23.67
CA SER A 517 -1.91 -17.57 24.83
C SER A 517 -2.34 -19.00 24.51
N GLY A 518 -2.04 -19.93 25.42
CA GLY A 518 -2.43 -21.33 25.27
C GLY A 518 -1.92 -21.98 23.99
N GLU A 519 -0.62 -21.85 23.71
CA GLU A 519 0.04 -22.51 22.59
C GLU A 519 -0.26 -24.02 22.57
N GLN A 520 -0.65 -24.53 21.40
CA GLN A 520 -0.86 -25.96 21.16
C GLN A 520 0.11 -26.39 20.06
N LYS A 521 0.85 -27.48 20.31
CA LYS A 521 1.92 -27.97 19.41
C LYS A 521 1.80 -29.46 19.12
N GLN A 522 2.13 -29.83 17.88
CA GLN A 522 2.39 -31.21 17.46
C GLN A 522 3.61 -31.25 16.55
N ALA A 523 4.66 -31.95 16.98
CA ALA A 523 5.97 -31.95 16.31
C ALA A 523 5.93 -32.50 14.87
N ILE A 524 5.11 -33.52 14.59
CA ILE A 524 4.92 -34.09 13.25
C ILE A 524 3.45 -34.47 13.02
N LEU A 525 2.94 -34.13 11.84
CA LEU A 525 1.72 -34.67 11.24
C LEU A 525 2.09 -35.28 9.87
N GLU A 526 1.86 -36.58 9.69
CA GLU A 526 2.29 -37.34 8.50
C GLU A 526 1.20 -38.29 7.96
N GLY A 527 1.41 -38.81 6.74
CA GLY A 527 0.59 -39.87 6.14
C GLY A 527 -0.82 -39.46 5.70
N ARG A 528 -1.08 -38.17 5.46
CA ARG A 528 -2.38 -37.69 4.93
C ARG A 528 -2.23 -36.66 3.83
N LYS A 529 -3.26 -36.58 2.96
CA LYS A 529 -3.45 -35.52 1.95
C LYS A 529 -4.27 -34.32 2.44
N SER A 530 -4.77 -34.39 3.68
CA SER A 530 -5.56 -33.34 4.30
C SER A 530 -5.46 -33.42 5.83
N TYR A 531 -5.32 -32.25 6.46
CA TYR A 531 -5.31 -32.06 7.90
C TYR A 531 -6.29 -30.95 8.29
N ALA A 532 -7.38 -31.32 8.98
CA ALA A 532 -8.27 -30.36 9.62
C ALA A 532 -7.66 -29.94 10.97
N LEU A 533 -6.77 -28.94 10.97
CA LEU A 533 -6.04 -28.53 12.18
C LEU A 533 -6.98 -28.03 13.30
N HIS A 534 -8.18 -27.56 12.96
CA HIS A 534 -9.23 -27.19 13.92
C HIS A 534 -9.94 -28.39 14.59
N GLU A 535 -9.73 -29.63 14.12
CA GLU A 535 -10.13 -30.84 14.85
C GLU A 535 -9.06 -31.28 15.86
N LEU A 536 -7.81 -30.82 15.69
CA LEU A 536 -6.65 -31.17 16.51
C LEU A 536 -6.34 -30.11 17.57
N PHE A 537 -6.59 -28.84 17.26
CA PHE A 537 -6.30 -27.69 18.10
C PHE A 537 -7.54 -26.84 18.33
N LYS A 538 -7.68 -26.27 19.53
CA LYS A 538 -8.73 -25.29 19.85
C LYS A 538 -8.32 -23.94 19.26
N ILE A 539 -8.97 -23.53 18.18
CA ILE A 539 -8.73 -22.24 17.51
C ILE A 539 -9.77 -21.22 18.00
N ALA A 540 -9.32 -20.04 18.41
CA ALA A 540 -10.18 -18.92 18.80
C ALA A 540 -10.68 -18.17 17.55
N SER A 541 -11.98 -17.83 17.53
CA SER A 541 -12.62 -17.20 16.38
C SER A 541 -12.03 -15.82 16.07
N GLY A 542 -11.38 -15.70 14.92
CA GLY A 542 -10.83 -14.48 14.34
C GLY A 542 -9.52 -13.97 14.94
N GLN A 543 -8.86 -14.70 15.85
CA GLN A 543 -7.67 -14.22 16.57
C GLN A 543 -6.69 -15.37 16.88
N PHE A 544 -5.80 -15.70 15.95
CA PHE A 544 -4.78 -16.75 16.17
C PHE A 544 -3.53 -16.60 15.30
N ARG A 545 -2.44 -17.20 15.77
CA ARG A 545 -1.21 -17.47 15.02
C ARG A 545 -1.14 -18.96 14.69
N ALA A 546 -0.73 -19.31 13.48
CA ALA A 546 -0.47 -20.69 13.07
C ALA A 546 0.91 -20.80 12.40
N GLN A 547 1.75 -21.73 12.86
CA GLN A 547 3.10 -21.94 12.31
C GLN A 547 3.34 -23.42 11.99
N PHE A 548 4.02 -23.72 10.88
CA PHE A 548 4.40 -25.09 10.50
C PHE A 548 5.42 -25.12 9.35
N GLY A 549 6.26 -26.16 9.34
CA GLY A 549 7.14 -26.51 8.22
C GLY A 549 6.52 -27.58 7.33
N ALA A 550 6.06 -27.21 6.13
CA ALA A 550 5.43 -28.12 5.18
C ALA A 550 6.46 -28.78 4.24
N ASN A 551 6.55 -30.11 4.26
CA ASN A 551 7.44 -30.88 3.38
C ASN A 551 6.87 -30.97 1.95
N SER A 552 7.39 -30.16 1.06
CA SER A 552 6.94 -29.97 -0.33
C SER A 552 7.43 -31.05 -1.30
N LYS A 553 8.15 -32.07 -0.84
CA LYS A 553 8.71 -33.13 -1.68
C LYS A 553 7.62 -33.85 -2.47
N ASN A 554 7.79 -33.91 -3.79
CA ASN A 554 6.83 -34.48 -4.75
C ASN A 554 5.44 -33.80 -4.80
N GLN A 555 5.23 -32.69 -4.09
CA GLN A 555 3.97 -31.95 -4.15
C GLN A 555 3.88 -31.13 -5.45
N GLU A 556 2.67 -31.00 -5.98
CA GLU A 556 2.34 -30.09 -7.08
C GLU A 556 1.60 -28.86 -6.56
N LEU A 557 0.83 -29.04 -5.48
CA LEU A 557 0.05 -28.02 -4.81
C LEU A 557 -0.07 -28.37 -3.31
N ILE A 558 0.06 -27.35 -2.47
CA ILE A 558 -0.37 -27.34 -1.07
C ILE A 558 -1.33 -26.16 -0.92
N GLU A 559 -2.55 -26.40 -0.44
CA GLU A 559 -3.52 -25.37 -0.09
C GLU A 559 -3.60 -25.26 1.43
N ILE A 560 -3.40 -24.06 1.96
CA ILE A 560 -3.63 -23.71 3.36
C ILE A 560 -4.91 -22.88 3.37
N LYS A 561 -5.98 -23.42 3.95
CA LYS A 561 -7.31 -22.80 3.92
C LYS A 561 -7.76 -22.39 5.31
N LEU A 562 -8.01 -21.09 5.44
CA LEU A 562 -8.67 -20.44 6.57
C LEU A 562 -10.17 -20.37 6.27
N SER A 563 -11.03 -20.74 7.21
CA SER A 563 -12.48 -20.61 7.05
C SER A 563 -13.23 -20.28 8.34
N SER A 564 -14.42 -19.70 8.16
CA SER A 564 -15.42 -19.47 9.19
C SER A 564 -16.35 -20.69 9.32
N ILE A 565 -17.26 -20.66 10.30
CA ILE A 565 -18.34 -21.65 10.44
C ILE A 565 -19.38 -21.59 9.30
N ASN A 566 -19.50 -20.46 8.59
CA ASN A 566 -20.44 -20.29 7.46
C ASN A 566 -19.80 -20.57 6.08
N GLN A 567 -18.54 -21.05 6.05
CA GLN A 567 -17.75 -21.39 4.86
C GLN A 567 -17.23 -20.23 4.00
N GLU A 568 -17.32 -18.99 4.50
CA GLU A 568 -16.41 -17.93 4.07
C GLU A 568 -14.96 -18.38 4.30
N SER A 569 -14.06 -18.03 3.38
CA SER A 569 -12.68 -18.53 3.41
C SER A 569 -11.68 -17.72 2.62
N VAL A 570 -10.41 -17.85 3.03
CA VAL A 570 -9.22 -17.48 2.27
C VAL A 570 -8.38 -18.73 2.04
N SER A 571 -7.94 -18.94 0.81
CA SER A 571 -7.05 -20.04 0.42
C SER A 571 -5.69 -19.49 0.02
N ILE A 572 -4.63 -20.00 0.64
CA ILE A 572 -3.22 -19.71 0.33
C ILE A 572 -2.66 -20.95 -0.37
N LEU A 573 -2.37 -20.84 -1.66
CA LEU A 573 -1.98 -21.95 -2.52
C LEU A 573 -0.49 -21.86 -2.87
N LEU A 574 0.32 -22.80 -2.37
CA LEU A 574 1.73 -22.95 -2.71
C LEU A 574 1.90 -23.99 -3.83
N ASN A 575 2.50 -23.58 -4.95
CA ASN A 575 3.06 -24.47 -5.95
C ASN A 575 4.60 -24.45 -5.83
N PRO A 576 5.22 -25.50 -5.23
CA PRO A 576 6.66 -25.51 -5.00
C PRO A 576 7.45 -25.69 -6.31
N LYS A 577 6.88 -26.34 -7.33
CA LYS A 577 7.54 -26.59 -8.62
C LYS A 577 7.78 -25.30 -9.38
N THR A 578 6.81 -24.39 -9.36
CA THR A 578 6.87 -23.09 -10.06
C THR A 578 7.45 -21.96 -9.23
N GLY A 579 7.72 -22.17 -7.93
CA GLY A 579 8.15 -21.08 -7.04
C GLY A 579 7.09 -20.00 -6.86
N LEU A 580 5.81 -20.39 -6.75
CA LEU A 580 4.69 -19.46 -6.65
C LEU A 580 3.83 -19.78 -5.43
N VAL A 581 3.48 -18.75 -4.66
CA VAL A 581 2.35 -18.79 -3.74
C VAL A 581 1.28 -17.80 -4.23
N SER A 582 0.00 -18.09 -3.99
CA SER A 582 -1.10 -17.18 -4.28
C SER A 582 -2.15 -17.17 -3.18
N LEU A 583 -2.69 -16.00 -2.86
CA LEU A 583 -3.74 -15.80 -1.86
C LEU A 583 -5.05 -15.44 -2.57
N ASP A 584 -6.06 -16.29 -2.42
CA ASP A 584 -7.42 -16.10 -2.93
C ASP A 584 -8.34 -15.66 -1.78
N ARG A 585 -8.83 -14.42 -1.83
CA ARG A 585 -9.84 -13.86 -0.91
C ARG A 585 -11.20 -13.63 -1.56
N SER A 586 -11.47 -14.21 -2.73
CA SER A 586 -12.75 -14.08 -3.47
C SER A 586 -13.98 -14.62 -2.72
N LYS A 587 -13.78 -15.30 -1.59
CA LYS A 587 -14.83 -15.83 -0.70
C LYS A 587 -14.62 -15.41 0.76
N SER A 588 -13.86 -14.35 1.00
CA SER A 588 -13.46 -13.92 2.35
C SER A 588 -14.61 -13.38 3.20
N GLY A 589 -15.73 -12.99 2.59
CA GLY A 589 -16.88 -12.38 3.21
C GLY A 589 -17.43 -11.27 2.32
N LEU A 590 -17.66 -10.08 2.89
CA LEU A 590 -17.93 -8.87 2.10
C LEU A 590 -16.73 -8.59 1.19
N SER A 591 -16.98 -8.45 -0.11
CA SER A 591 -15.90 -8.39 -1.11
C SER A 591 -16.31 -7.78 -2.46
N ASP A 592 -17.53 -7.24 -2.56
CA ASP A 592 -18.17 -6.72 -3.77
C ASP A 592 -18.12 -5.17 -3.88
N PHE A 593 -17.53 -4.49 -2.88
CA PHE A 593 -17.37 -3.04 -2.82
C PHE A 593 -16.28 -2.46 -3.75
N ASP A 594 -15.42 -3.30 -4.33
CA ASP A 594 -14.49 -2.98 -5.41
C ASP A 594 -14.20 -4.22 -6.26
N GLN A 595 -13.99 -4.04 -7.57
CA GLN A 595 -13.84 -5.16 -8.52
C GLN A 595 -12.43 -5.78 -8.54
N GLU A 596 -11.39 -5.03 -8.17
CA GLU A 596 -10.02 -5.56 -8.06
C GLU A 596 -9.78 -6.18 -6.67
N PHE A 597 -10.61 -5.88 -5.66
CA PHE A 597 -10.47 -6.43 -4.30
C PHE A 597 -10.36 -7.97 -4.26
N THR A 598 -11.15 -8.67 -5.07
CA THR A 598 -11.19 -10.15 -5.13
C THR A 598 -10.11 -10.78 -6.02
N ARG A 599 -9.25 -9.97 -6.64
CA ARG A 599 -8.20 -10.43 -7.54
C ARG A 599 -7.21 -11.36 -6.82
N LEU A 600 -6.92 -12.51 -7.43
CA LEU A 600 -5.96 -13.50 -6.94
C LEU A 600 -4.57 -12.86 -6.76
N GLN A 601 -4.13 -12.75 -5.51
CA GLN A 601 -2.82 -12.19 -5.16
C GLN A 601 -1.74 -13.25 -5.39
N LYS A 602 -0.52 -12.85 -5.80
CA LYS A 602 0.57 -13.75 -6.17
C LYS A 602 1.92 -13.24 -5.66
N ALA A 603 2.73 -14.13 -5.11
CA ALA A 603 4.09 -13.83 -4.67
C ALA A 603 5.08 -14.92 -5.13
N PRO A 604 6.30 -14.56 -5.53
CA PRO A 604 7.36 -15.52 -5.78
C PRO A 604 7.85 -16.11 -4.45
N VAL A 605 8.20 -17.39 -4.47
CA VAL A 605 8.94 -18.08 -3.40
C VAL A 605 10.05 -18.90 -4.07
N ILE A 606 11.13 -19.19 -3.33
CA ILE A 606 12.22 -20.04 -3.85
C ILE A 606 11.62 -21.37 -4.32
N ALA A 607 11.83 -21.72 -5.59
CA ALA A 607 11.27 -22.92 -6.19
C ALA A 607 12.00 -24.20 -5.73
N ASN A 608 11.26 -25.30 -5.65
CA ASN A 608 11.75 -26.66 -5.39
C ASN A 608 12.51 -26.82 -4.05
N LEU A 609 12.17 -26.04 -3.03
CA LEU A 609 12.59 -26.35 -1.66
C LEU A 609 11.95 -27.67 -1.20
N GLU A 610 12.64 -28.41 -0.33
CA GLU A 610 12.11 -29.63 0.28
C GLU A 610 11.16 -29.35 1.47
N ASN A 611 11.32 -28.19 2.13
CA ASN A 611 10.40 -27.70 3.15
C ASN A 611 10.17 -26.19 2.96
N TYR A 612 8.96 -25.73 3.21
CA TYR A 612 8.61 -24.31 3.36
C TYR A 612 8.12 -24.05 4.78
N GLN A 613 8.64 -23.02 5.44
CA GLN A 613 8.14 -22.58 6.75
C GLN A 613 7.05 -21.52 6.55
N PHE A 614 5.96 -21.64 7.29
CA PHE A 614 4.87 -20.68 7.35
C PHE A 614 4.71 -20.14 8.78
N ASP A 615 4.53 -18.84 8.91
CA ASP A 615 3.96 -18.18 10.09
C ASP A 615 2.79 -17.31 9.59
N ILE A 616 1.58 -17.56 10.10
CA ILE A 616 0.33 -16.96 9.63
C ILE A 616 -0.37 -16.32 10.82
N TRP A 617 -0.58 -15.01 10.75
CA TRP A 617 -1.27 -14.22 11.75
C TRP A 617 -2.67 -13.85 11.24
N VAL A 618 -3.71 -14.11 12.03
CA VAL A 618 -5.12 -13.87 11.69
C VAL A 618 -5.77 -12.99 12.75
N ASP A 619 -6.28 -11.84 12.31
CA ASP A 619 -7.14 -10.94 13.08
C ASP A 619 -8.52 -10.84 12.40
N LYS A 620 -9.47 -10.16 13.05
CA LYS A 620 -10.88 -10.03 12.62
C LYS A 620 -11.07 -9.49 11.20
N GLY A 621 -10.10 -8.73 10.69
CA GLY A 621 -10.15 -8.04 9.41
C GLY A 621 -8.87 -8.13 8.58
N SER A 622 -7.91 -8.98 8.97
CA SER A 622 -6.64 -9.13 8.24
C SER A 622 -6.00 -10.50 8.39
N ILE A 623 -5.21 -10.87 7.38
CA ILE A 623 -4.30 -12.02 7.39
C ILE A 623 -2.92 -11.51 6.97
N GLU A 624 -1.91 -11.79 7.77
CA GLU A 624 -0.50 -11.60 7.41
C GLU A 624 0.20 -12.97 7.31
N VAL A 625 0.78 -13.27 6.14
CA VAL A 625 1.46 -14.53 5.84
C VAL A 625 2.95 -14.28 5.66
N PHE A 626 3.77 -14.99 6.43
CA PHE A 626 5.22 -14.93 6.37
C PHE A 626 5.77 -16.30 5.97
N ILE A 627 6.58 -16.34 4.90
CA ILE A 627 7.12 -17.58 4.35
C ILE A 627 8.65 -17.58 4.42
N ASN A 628 9.23 -18.68 4.89
CA ASN A 628 10.67 -18.90 5.04
C ASN A 628 11.36 -17.73 5.78
N ASP A 629 10.95 -17.50 7.03
CA ASP A 629 11.48 -16.45 7.91
C ASP A 629 11.37 -15.05 7.30
N GLY A 630 10.21 -14.76 6.68
CA GLY A 630 9.89 -13.43 6.13
C GLY A 630 10.51 -13.11 4.78
N GLN A 631 11.10 -14.07 4.07
CA GLN A 631 11.67 -13.87 2.71
C GLN A 631 10.61 -13.57 1.64
N THR A 632 9.39 -14.08 1.84
CA THR A 632 8.20 -13.69 1.07
C THR A 632 7.09 -13.42 2.06
N THR A 633 6.44 -12.26 1.95
CA THR A 633 5.26 -11.91 2.76
C THR A 633 4.06 -11.53 1.90
N LEU A 634 2.86 -11.80 2.42
CA LEU A 634 1.58 -11.40 1.85
C LEU A 634 0.68 -10.82 2.95
N THR A 635 0.38 -9.53 2.85
CA THR A 635 -0.59 -8.83 3.70
C THR A 635 -1.90 -8.61 2.97
N SER A 636 -3.02 -9.04 3.57
CA SER A 636 -4.34 -8.97 2.95
C SER A 636 -5.42 -8.62 3.98
N VAL A 637 -6.17 -7.53 3.75
CA VAL A 637 -7.40 -7.27 4.53
C VAL A 637 -8.54 -8.16 4.05
N VAL A 638 -9.47 -8.45 4.96
CA VAL A 638 -10.63 -9.33 4.76
C VAL A 638 -11.82 -8.81 5.55
N PHE A 639 -13.04 -9.10 5.10
CA PHE A 639 -14.26 -8.64 5.77
C PHE A 639 -15.26 -9.79 6.01
N PRO A 640 -14.88 -10.82 6.81
CA PRO A 640 -15.72 -12.00 7.07
C PRO A 640 -16.95 -11.66 7.91
N THR A 641 -18.13 -12.15 7.51
CA THR A 641 -19.37 -11.97 8.29
C THR A 641 -19.40 -12.88 9.52
N GLU A 642 -18.68 -14.01 9.50
CA GLU A 642 -18.40 -14.84 10.68
C GLU A 642 -16.88 -15.04 10.84
N PRO A 643 -16.27 -14.79 12.02
CA PRO A 643 -14.81 -14.80 12.15
C PRO A 643 -14.20 -16.18 11.85
N TYR A 644 -13.04 -16.20 11.17
CA TYR A 644 -12.35 -17.45 10.84
C TYR A 644 -11.97 -18.22 12.11
N SER A 645 -12.39 -19.47 12.17
CA SER A 645 -12.24 -20.34 13.34
C SER A 645 -11.80 -21.77 12.95
N GLN A 646 -11.59 -21.99 11.65
CA GLN A 646 -11.15 -23.24 11.07
C GLN A 646 -9.88 -23.00 10.27
N LEU A 647 -8.91 -23.90 10.45
CA LEU A 647 -7.72 -24.01 9.63
C LEU A 647 -7.66 -25.44 9.08
N SER A 648 -7.35 -25.58 7.80
CA SER A 648 -7.10 -26.87 7.16
C SER A 648 -5.97 -26.76 6.15
N ILE A 649 -5.23 -27.85 5.94
CA ILE A 649 -4.15 -27.93 4.96
C ILE A 649 -4.40 -29.13 4.07
N LEU A 650 -4.44 -28.93 2.75
CA LEU A 650 -4.71 -29.93 1.72
C LEU A 650 -3.51 -30.03 0.77
N SER A 651 -3.30 -31.20 0.18
CA SER A 651 -2.12 -31.45 -0.67
C SER A 651 -2.35 -32.47 -1.77
N SER A 652 -1.63 -32.30 -2.88
CA SER A 652 -1.70 -33.20 -4.04
C SER A 652 -1.30 -34.66 -3.72
N GLN A 653 -0.30 -34.84 -2.86
CA GLN A 653 0.17 -36.13 -2.35
C GLN A 653 0.19 -36.11 -0.82
N GLU A 654 0.52 -37.24 -0.18
CA GLU A 654 0.67 -37.27 1.29
C GLU A 654 1.73 -36.27 1.73
N LEU A 655 1.37 -35.41 2.68
CA LEU A 655 2.17 -34.29 3.15
C LEU A 655 2.64 -34.58 4.57
N THR A 656 3.89 -34.23 4.86
CA THR A 656 4.41 -34.14 6.23
C THR A 656 4.46 -32.68 6.65
N LEU A 657 3.87 -32.36 7.79
CA LEU A 657 3.98 -31.07 8.46
C LEU A 657 4.83 -31.25 9.72
N ASN A 658 5.80 -30.37 9.92
CA ASN A 658 6.72 -30.37 11.05
C ASN A 658 6.45 -29.15 11.93
N ASP A 659 6.75 -29.26 13.22
CA ASP A 659 6.70 -28.18 14.22
C ASP A 659 5.37 -27.40 14.23
N VAL A 660 4.27 -28.12 13.99
CA VAL A 660 2.94 -27.54 13.81
C VAL A 660 2.47 -26.93 15.13
N SER A 661 2.15 -25.65 15.10
CA SER A 661 1.62 -24.91 16.25
C SER A 661 0.41 -24.07 15.86
N VAL A 662 -0.56 -24.00 16.76
CA VAL A 662 -1.67 -23.03 16.69
C VAL A 662 -1.86 -22.41 18.08
N THR A 663 -1.73 -21.09 18.13
CA THR A 663 -1.71 -20.32 19.37
C THR A 663 -2.75 -19.21 19.30
N ASN A 664 -3.61 -19.14 20.31
CA ASN A 664 -4.70 -18.17 20.33
C ASN A 664 -4.20 -16.81 20.80
N ILE A 665 -4.64 -15.75 20.13
CA ILE A 665 -4.28 -14.39 20.49
C ILE A 665 -5.30 -13.88 21.50
N SER A 666 -4.83 -13.47 22.69
CA SER A 666 -5.67 -12.92 23.75
C SER A 666 -5.36 -11.44 23.95
N VAL A 667 -6.27 -10.57 23.49
CA VAL A 667 -6.15 -9.12 23.71
C VAL A 667 -7.15 -8.66 24.77
N THR A 668 -6.65 -8.26 25.94
CA THR A 668 -7.41 -7.44 26.89
C THR A 668 -7.25 -5.96 26.54
N LYS A 669 -8.24 -5.40 25.84
CA LYS A 669 -8.46 -3.96 25.71
C LYS A 669 -9.35 -3.46 26.86
#